data_AF-A0A1V5PKP5-F1
#
_entry.id   AF-A0A1V5PKP5-F1
#
_cell.length_a   1.000
_cell.length_b   1.000
_cell.length_c   1.000
_cell.angle_alpha   90.00
_cell.angle_beta   90.00
_cell.angle_gamma   90.00
#
_symmetry.space_group_name_H-M   'P 1'
#
loop_
_entity.id
_entity.type
_entity.pdbx_description
1 polymer ?
#
loop_
_entity_poly.entity_id
_entity_poly.type
_entity_poly.pdbx_seq_one_letter_code
_entity_poly.pdbx_strand_id
1 'polypeptide(L)'
;MVRVYNEEAARENWAKAVIKPQKAGGNDISSNSVDLKPVEIPDLTIGKLLVIKGTHVSFYIPPTGIEVVQDHNGRYIRRAVTLERLEYCILLDEDGNKRFIQGPDVVFPKPTEIFVEKNGSRKFKAIELNEISGLYIKVIAPYKDEDGIERKVGEELFITGKDQMIYFPRPEHAIIKYSEQEIHYAVAIPAGEARYVLNRLNGEISLRRGPCMFLPDPRKEVIVRRVLDEKAVKLMFPGNQEALEYNRRLMELTSKIKADYVTDREALEGFAPKGRKLDMVSEEKDRKREKAKEGFAGDDFTRKQTYTQPRTITLDTKYEGAVTINVWTGYAVLVVSKTGERKVIVGPQSHLLEYDETLEYMELSTGTPKSDNNLFKTVYLRVLNNKVSDIVTAETKDLCQVRVHLSYRVNFEDLPEKWFNVENYVKFLTDHMRSLIRNIVKQKGIEEFYASAISIIRDTILGVPSEGGKRPGRAFEENGMRVYDVEVLDVTIGDSTIASLLIQAQHTAVQQTIQIAQENRRLEITQKTEEIKQKIAEAQAETTQRGLNLAIEEVRKNLELALTQIVSELDTEEKRLSGKLAQQEKLSSISQSELDRERLRQEQELTLAEKAMHQRIAELREDVQAVVDKAGAISPDLIAALQAFSDKNLAEKVAESMAPLAIIGGKSIFEVFSNLLKDTPLENILKKKGKE
;
A
#
# COMPACT_ATOMS: atom_id res chain seq x y z
N MET A 1 35.48 -66.17 -66.18
CA MET A 1 36.48 -65.36 -66.93
C MET A 1 37.12 -66.25 -67.95
N VAL A 2 37.61 -65.70 -69.05
CA VAL A 2 38.09 -66.49 -70.19
C VAL A 2 39.43 -65.92 -70.66
N ARG A 3 40.43 -66.77 -70.95
CA ARG A 3 41.77 -66.36 -71.41
C ARG A 3 42.02 -66.89 -72.81
N VAL A 4 42.60 -66.06 -73.67
CA VAL A 4 43.09 -66.50 -74.98
C VAL A 4 44.46 -67.16 -74.78
N TYR A 5 44.56 -68.45 -75.07
CA TYR A 5 45.84 -69.17 -75.01
C TYR A 5 46.46 -69.35 -76.41
N ASN A 6 45.66 -69.21 -77.48
CA ASN A 6 46.13 -69.25 -78.87
C ASN A 6 45.29 -68.30 -79.74
N GLU A 7 45.93 -67.24 -80.25
CA GLU A 7 45.28 -66.15 -81.00
C GLU A 7 44.74 -66.57 -82.37
N GLU A 8 45.51 -67.34 -83.14
CA GLU A 8 45.11 -67.79 -84.48
C GLU A 8 43.87 -68.69 -84.40
N ALA A 9 43.92 -69.69 -83.50
CA ALA A 9 42.80 -70.60 -83.27
C ALA A 9 41.57 -69.88 -82.69
N ALA A 10 41.77 -68.89 -81.80
CA ALA A 10 40.68 -68.12 -81.22
C ALA A 10 39.96 -67.26 -82.26
N ARG A 11 40.69 -66.61 -83.19
CA ARG A 11 40.12 -65.76 -84.24
C ARG A 11 39.31 -66.57 -85.26
N GLU A 12 39.81 -67.74 -85.67
CA GLU A 12 39.10 -68.62 -86.60
C GLU A 12 37.83 -69.26 -86.00
N ASN A 13 37.84 -69.56 -84.70
CA ASN A 13 36.77 -70.31 -84.05
C ASN A 13 35.83 -69.47 -83.19
N TRP A 14 36.04 -68.14 -83.09
CA TRP A 14 35.17 -67.24 -82.32
C TRP A 14 33.70 -67.32 -82.75
N ALA A 15 33.44 -67.37 -84.06
CA ALA A 15 32.10 -67.52 -84.61
C ALA A 15 31.45 -68.90 -84.37
N LYS A 16 32.26 -69.91 -84.02
CA LYS A 16 31.79 -71.28 -83.67
C LYS A 16 31.47 -71.41 -82.17
N ALA A 17 31.71 -70.38 -81.36
CA ALA A 17 31.29 -70.37 -79.97
C ALA A 17 29.75 -70.47 -79.88
N VAL A 18 29.24 -71.45 -79.15
CA VAL A 18 27.80 -71.59 -78.94
C VAL A 18 27.35 -70.56 -77.91
N ILE A 19 26.85 -69.42 -78.41
CA ILE A 19 26.27 -68.35 -77.61
C ILE A 19 24.74 -68.46 -77.72
N LYS A 20 24.07 -69.00 -76.70
CA LYS A 20 22.59 -68.92 -76.64
C LYS A 20 22.18 -67.57 -76.02
N PRO A 21 21.51 -66.68 -76.77
CA PRO A 21 21.06 -65.39 -76.23
C PRO A 21 19.96 -65.59 -75.19
N GLN A 22 19.97 -64.76 -74.14
CA GLN A 22 18.96 -64.79 -73.09
C GLN A 22 17.64 -64.20 -73.63
N LYS A 23 16.57 -65.02 -73.70
CA LYS A 23 15.20 -64.51 -73.97
C LYS A 23 14.72 -63.74 -72.74
N ALA A 24 14.34 -62.47 -72.91
CA ALA A 24 13.72 -61.68 -71.85
C ALA A 24 12.37 -62.32 -71.46
N GLY A 25 12.21 -62.68 -70.19
CA GLY A 25 10.96 -63.20 -69.65
C GLY A 25 9.96 -62.06 -69.46
N GLY A 26 9.10 -61.86 -70.45
CA GLY A 26 7.91 -61.02 -70.38
C GLY A 26 6.93 -61.51 -71.44
N ASN A 27 5.74 -61.92 -71.01
CA ASN A 27 4.64 -62.30 -71.90
C ASN A 27 4.20 -61.07 -72.69
N ASP A 28 4.69 -60.94 -73.92
CA ASP A 28 3.93 -60.31 -75.00
C ASP A 28 4.34 -60.94 -76.33
N ILE A 29 3.36 -61.61 -76.93
CA ILE A 29 3.42 -62.16 -78.28
C ILE A 29 3.15 -61.00 -79.23
N SER A 30 4.20 -60.35 -79.71
CA SER A 30 4.15 -59.72 -81.02
C SER A 30 5.54 -59.65 -81.63
N SER A 31 5.60 -60.11 -82.87
CA SER A 31 6.74 -60.11 -83.76
C SER A 31 7.40 -58.73 -83.83
N ASN A 32 8.65 -58.65 -83.38
CA ASN A 32 9.66 -57.80 -84.01
C ASN A 32 11.03 -58.46 -83.82
N SER A 33 11.66 -58.74 -84.97
CA SER A 33 13.04 -59.13 -85.11
C SER A 33 13.93 -58.14 -84.36
N VAL A 34 14.48 -58.56 -83.24
CA VAL A 34 15.58 -57.84 -82.60
C VAL A 34 16.78 -58.01 -83.52
N ASP A 35 17.12 -56.93 -84.23
CA ASP A 35 18.36 -56.82 -85.00
C ASP A 35 19.53 -57.26 -84.12
N LEU A 36 20.12 -58.41 -84.49
CA LEU A 36 21.38 -58.88 -83.97
C LEU A 36 22.43 -57.86 -84.40
N LYS A 37 22.82 -56.95 -83.48
CA LYS A 37 24.07 -56.20 -83.67
C LYS A 37 25.18 -57.22 -83.97
N PRO A 38 25.98 -57.03 -85.04
CA PRO A 38 27.07 -57.93 -85.34
C PRO A 38 27.94 -58.12 -84.09
N VAL A 39 28.29 -59.37 -83.77
CA VAL A 39 29.24 -59.68 -82.71
C VAL A 39 30.57 -59.07 -83.15
N GLU A 40 30.88 -57.86 -82.68
CA GLU A 40 32.23 -57.30 -82.82
C GLU A 40 33.21 -58.33 -82.27
N ILE A 41 34.15 -58.77 -83.11
CA ILE A 41 35.20 -59.68 -82.68
C ILE A 41 36.07 -58.86 -81.71
N PRO A 42 36.09 -59.20 -80.41
CA PRO A 42 36.95 -58.49 -79.48
C PRO A 42 38.40 -58.72 -79.89
N ASP A 43 39.29 -57.81 -79.53
CA ASP A 43 40.71 -58.02 -79.77
C ASP A 43 41.17 -59.26 -78.97
N LEU A 44 41.64 -60.30 -79.69
CA LEU A 44 41.91 -61.68 -79.24
C LEU A 44 43.42 -61.98 -79.19
N THR A 45 44.19 -61.08 -78.59
CA THR A 45 45.63 -61.26 -78.36
C THR A 45 45.93 -62.35 -77.32
N ILE A 46 47.04 -63.08 -77.48
CA ILE A 46 47.48 -64.12 -76.53
C ILE A 46 47.63 -63.54 -75.12
N GLY A 47 47.08 -64.23 -74.12
CA GLY A 47 47.13 -63.84 -72.71
C GLY A 47 46.02 -62.88 -72.29
N LYS A 48 45.26 -62.33 -73.23
CA LYS A 48 44.17 -61.40 -72.92
C LYS A 48 43.01 -62.10 -72.21
N LEU A 49 42.51 -61.45 -71.17
CA LEU A 49 41.37 -61.91 -70.39
C LEU A 49 40.09 -61.24 -70.86
N LEU A 50 39.01 -62.01 -70.95
CA LEU A 50 37.68 -61.58 -71.36
C LEU A 50 36.63 -62.02 -70.34
N VAL A 51 35.62 -61.18 -70.14
CA VAL A 51 34.46 -61.49 -69.28
C VAL A 51 33.23 -61.70 -70.16
N ILE A 52 32.72 -62.93 -70.19
CA ILE A 52 31.45 -63.25 -70.85
C ILE A 52 30.30 -62.88 -69.92
N LYS A 53 29.48 -61.91 -70.32
CA LYS A 53 28.36 -61.39 -69.52
C LYS A 53 27.16 -62.33 -69.60
N GLY A 54 26.68 -62.79 -68.44
CA GLY A 54 25.52 -63.68 -68.34
C GLY A 54 24.20 -63.07 -68.81
N THR A 55 24.10 -61.73 -68.89
CA THR A 55 22.93 -61.02 -69.44
C THR A 55 22.74 -61.25 -70.94
N HIS A 56 23.82 -61.53 -71.67
CA HIS A 56 23.78 -61.73 -73.12
C HIS A 56 23.84 -63.21 -73.48
N VAL A 57 24.38 -64.05 -72.58
CA VAL A 57 24.70 -65.45 -72.87
C VAL A 57 24.20 -66.33 -71.73
N SER A 58 23.18 -67.15 -72.01
CA SER A 58 22.62 -68.09 -71.02
C SER A 58 23.52 -69.31 -70.82
N PHE A 59 24.29 -69.66 -71.85
CA PHE A 59 25.15 -70.83 -71.87
C PHE A 59 26.31 -70.57 -72.84
N TYR A 60 27.54 -70.81 -72.40
CA TYR A 60 28.77 -70.53 -73.14
C TYR A 60 29.67 -71.76 -73.17
N ILE A 61 30.01 -72.22 -74.38
CA ILE A 61 31.06 -73.21 -74.60
C ILE A 61 32.25 -72.46 -75.21
N PRO A 62 33.45 -72.50 -74.58
CA PRO A 62 34.62 -71.84 -75.13
C PRO A 62 35.05 -72.51 -76.45
N PRO A 63 35.30 -71.75 -77.53
CA PRO A 63 35.86 -72.29 -78.76
C PRO A 63 37.35 -72.65 -78.57
N THR A 64 37.89 -73.45 -79.48
CA THR A 64 39.32 -73.80 -79.49
C THR A 64 40.20 -72.55 -79.55
N GLY A 65 41.25 -72.48 -78.73
CA GLY A 65 42.11 -71.29 -78.56
C GLY A 65 41.76 -70.43 -77.34
N ILE A 66 40.66 -70.75 -76.66
CA ILE A 66 40.13 -70.01 -75.52
C ILE A 66 39.85 -70.95 -74.35
N GLU A 67 40.25 -70.59 -73.14
CA GLU A 67 40.02 -71.39 -71.93
C GLU A 67 39.30 -70.61 -70.83
N VAL A 68 38.54 -71.30 -69.98
CA VAL A 68 37.87 -70.68 -68.82
C VAL A 68 38.81 -70.70 -67.63
N VAL A 69 39.20 -69.51 -67.15
CA VAL A 69 40.15 -69.36 -66.03
C VAL A 69 39.40 -68.96 -64.76
N GLN A 70 39.87 -69.45 -63.62
CA GLN A 70 39.40 -69.05 -62.29
C GLN A 70 39.79 -67.59 -62.00
N ASP A 71 38.95 -66.88 -61.27
CA ASP A 71 39.24 -65.57 -60.72
C ASP A 71 40.29 -65.63 -59.59
N HIS A 72 40.82 -64.49 -59.13
CA HIS A 72 41.73 -64.33 -57.98
C HIS A 72 41.20 -65.00 -56.70
N ASN A 73 39.87 -65.13 -56.58
CA ASN A 73 39.19 -65.79 -55.46
C ASN A 73 38.93 -67.31 -55.68
N GLY A 74 39.54 -67.93 -56.69
CA GLY A 74 39.39 -69.35 -57.03
C GLY A 74 38.03 -69.73 -57.62
N ARG A 75 37.24 -68.75 -58.09
CA ARG A 75 35.87 -68.97 -58.60
C ARG A 75 35.83 -68.85 -60.12
N TYR A 76 35.19 -69.81 -60.78
CA TYR A 76 34.96 -69.76 -62.24
C TYR A 76 33.88 -68.73 -62.65
N ILE A 77 32.95 -68.43 -61.73
CA ILE A 77 31.84 -67.51 -61.96
C ILE A 77 32.05 -66.25 -61.10
N ARG A 78 32.12 -65.09 -61.77
CA ARG A 78 32.06 -63.78 -61.11
C ARG A 78 30.62 -63.38 -60.92
N ARG A 79 30.25 -63.01 -59.69
CA ARG A 79 28.90 -62.51 -59.40
C ARG A 79 28.84 -61.02 -59.77
N ALA A 80 27.91 -60.68 -60.66
CA ALA A 80 27.57 -59.29 -60.93
C ALA A 80 26.85 -58.66 -59.74
N VAL A 81 26.94 -57.35 -59.63
CA VAL A 81 26.21 -56.57 -58.64
C VAL A 81 25.17 -55.75 -59.39
N THR A 82 23.89 -56.01 -59.12
CA THR A 82 22.79 -55.18 -59.62
C THR A 82 22.63 -53.99 -58.69
N LEU A 83 22.81 -52.78 -59.19
CA LEU A 83 22.58 -51.54 -58.46
C LEU A 83 21.14 -51.07 -58.67
N GLU A 84 20.48 -50.68 -57.59
CA GLU A 84 19.20 -49.99 -57.62
C GLU A 84 19.40 -48.46 -57.72
N ARG A 85 18.31 -47.69 -57.77
CA ARG A 85 18.40 -46.21 -57.73
C ARG A 85 19.05 -45.78 -56.41
N LEU A 86 19.87 -44.74 -56.46
CA LEU A 86 20.64 -44.21 -55.31
C LEU A 86 21.70 -45.19 -54.77
N GLU A 87 21.96 -46.31 -55.44
CA GLU A 87 23.05 -47.20 -55.10
C GLU A 87 24.27 -46.97 -56.02
N TYR A 88 25.45 -47.22 -55.49
CA TYR A 88 26.70 -47.24 -56.25
C TYR A 88 27.59 -48.40 -55.76
N CYS A 89 28.51 -48.83 -56.62
CA CYS A 89 29.59 -49.74 -56.23
C CYS A 89 30.94 -49.19 -56.67
N ILE A 90 31.98 -49.70 -56.02
CA ILE A 90 33.37 -49.32 -56.33
C ILE A 90 34.09 -50.56 -56.81
N LEU A 91 34.70 -50.44 -57.98
CA LEU A 91 35.61 -51.42 -58.55
C LEU A 91 37.03 -50.91 -58.39
N LEU A 92 37.92 -51.76 -57.88
CA LEU A 92 39.35 -51.48 -57.76
C LEU A 92 40.07 -52.30 -58.82
N ASP A 93 40.85 -51.64 -59.67
CA ASP A 93 41.72 -52.29 -60.65
C ASP A 93 43.10 -52.63 -60.04
N GLU A 94 43.87 -53.49 -60.70
CA GLU A 94 45.23 -53.86 -60.26
C GLU A 94 46.18 -52.65 -60.24
N ASP A 95 45.92 -51.65 -61.10
CA ASP A 95 46.67 -50.39 -61.16
C ASP A 95 46.36 -49.44 -59.98
N GLY A 96 45.48 -49.84 -59.06
CA GLY A 96 45.04 -49.04 -57.91
C GLY A 96 43.95 -48.00 -58.24
N ASN A 97 43.56 -47.89 -59.51
CA ASN A 97 42.48 -47.01 -59.96
C ASN A 97 41.11 -47.51 -59.48
N LYS A 98 40.32 -46.61 -58.91
CA LYS A 98 38.95 -46.89 -58.45
C LYS A 98 37.94 -46.39 -59.46
N ARG A 99 37.04 -47.27 -59.91
CA ARG A 99 35.91 -46.94 -60.79
C ARG A 99 34.61 -46.98 -60.01
N PHE A 100 33.92 -45.85 -59.97
CA PHE A 100 32.64 -45.68 -59.29
C PHE A 100 31.53 -45.81 -60.33
N ILE A 101 30.55 -46.69 -60.08
CA ILE A 101 29.41 -46.88 -60.98
C ILE A 101 28.13 -46.63 -60.20
N GLN A 102 27.27 -45.77 -60.76
CA GLN A 102 25.99 -45.36 -60.20
C GLN A 102 24.86 -46.21 -60.80
N GLY A 103 23.89 -46.59 -59.97
CA GLY A 103 22.71 -47.31 -60.41
C GLY A 103 21.62 -46.42 -61.00
N PRO A 104 20.58 -47.00 -61.65
CA PRO A 104 20.34 -48.44 -61.78
C PRO A 104 21.19 -49.05 -62.92
N ASP A 105 22.02 -50.05 -62.59
CA ASP A 105 22.85 -50.75 -63.59
C ASP A 105 23.22 -52.16 -63.10
N VAL A 106 23.49 -53.09 -64.01
CA VAL A 106 24.04 -54.42 -63.69
C VAL A 106 25.54 -54.39 -63.94
N VAL A 107 26.29 -54.25 -62.86
CA VAL A 107 27.73 -54.05 -62.92
C VAL A 107 28.47 -55.37 -63.01
N PHE A 108 29.27 -55.51 -64.07
CA PHE A 108 30.25 -56.56 -64.24
C PHE A 108 31.66 -56.00 -64.07
N PRO A 109 32.50 -56.58 -63.18
CA PRO A 109 33.90 -56.20 -63.08
C PRO A 109 34.65 -56.61 -64.35
N LYS A 110 35.56 -55.76 -64.84
CA LYS A 110 36.54 -56.12 -65.87
C LYS A 110 37.44 -57.26 -65.38
N PRO A 111 38.17 -57.96 -66.26
CA PRO A 111 39.06 -59.05 -65.87
C PRO A 111 40.00 -58.74 -64.70
N THR A 112 40.56 -57.54 -64.63
CA THR A 112 41.51 -57.11 -63.59
C THR A 112 40.83 -56.38 -62.42
N GLU A 113 39.54 -56.09 -62.51
CA GLU A 113 38.81 -55.35 -61.47
C GLU A 113 38.21 -56.29 -60.43
N ILE A 114 38.25 -55.86 -59.17
CA ILE A 114 37.57 -56.49 -58.04
C ILE A 114 36.59 -55.51 -57.40
N PHE A 115 35.49 -56.01 -56.86
CA PHE A 115 34.60 -55.18 -56.05
C PHE A 115 35.27 -54.83 -54.72
N VAL A 116 35.28 -53.54 -54.39
CA VAL A 116 35.64 -53.10 -53.04
C VAL A 116 34.51 -53.53 -52.09
N GLU A 117 34.84 -54.46 -51.20
CA GLU A 117 33.91 -54.97 -50.20
C GLU A 117 34.17 -54.27 -48.86
N LYS A 118 33.11 -53.72 -48.25
CA LYS A 118 33.19 -53.10 -46.93
C LYS A 118 32.08 -53.59 -46.01
N ASN A 119 32.46 -54.03 -44.81
CA ASN A 119 31.54 -54.63 -43.84
C ASN A 119 30.67 -55.76 -44.46
N GLY A 120 31.22 -56.49 -45.44
CA GLY A 120 30.52 -57.55 -46.17
C GLY A 120 29.56 -57.07 -47.26
N SER A 121 29.49 -55.77 -47.58
CA SER A 121 28.66 -55.23 -48.67
C SER A 121 29.51 -54.72 -49.84
N ARG A 122 29.02 -54.96 -51.05
CA ARG A 122 29.58 -54.47 -52.33
C ARG A 122 28.75 -53.34 -52.95
N LYS A 123 27.61 -53.05 -52.34
CA LYS A 123 26.69 -51.97 -52.70
C LYS A 123 26.71 -50.93 -51.60
N PHE A 124 26.74 -49.68 -52.01
CA PHE A 124 26.74 -48.50 -51.15
C PHE A 124 25.61 -47.58 -51.58
N LYS A 125 25.04 -46.83 -50.65
CA LYS A 125 24.04 -45.80 -50.96
C LYS A 125 24.70 -44.45 -51.14
N ALA A 126 24.18 -43.64 -52.05
CA ALA A 126 24.55 -42.24 -52.20
C ALA A 126 24.39 -41.49 -50.87
N ILE A 127 25.17 -40.44 -50.70
CA ILE A 127 25.11 -39.60 -49.51
C ILE A 127 23.95 -38.62 -49.70
N GLU A 128 22.93 -38.74 -48.87
CA GLU A 128 21.80 -37.81 -48.84
C GLU A 128 22.15 -36.61 -47.95
N LEU A 129 22.08 -35.43 -48.54
CA LEU A 129 22.30 -34.13 -47.91
C LEU A 129 20.96 -33.39 -47.84
N ASN A 130 20.61 -32.95 -46.63
CA ASN A 130 19.54 -32.00 -46.40
C ASN A 130 20.06 -30.56 -46.54
N GLU A 131 19.16 -29.57 -46.68
CA GLU A 131 19.53 -28.15 -46.78
C GLU A 131 20.37 -27.64 -45.59
N ILE A 132 20.26 -28.30 -44.44
CA ILE A 132 20.98 -28.00 -43.20
C ILE A 132 22.24 -28.87 -43.02
N SER A 133 22.72 -29.50 -44.09
CA SER A 133 23.90 -30.36 -44.04
C SER A 133 24.83 -30.11 -45.21
N GLY A 134 26.11 -30.40 -45.03
CA GLY A 134 27.12 -30.27 -46.06
C GLY A 134 28.24 -31.30 -45.94
N LEU A 135 28.93 -31.52 -47.05
CA LEU A 135 30.01 -32.46 -47.19
C LEU A 135 31.30 -31.72 -47.49
N TYR A 136 32.33 -31.97 -46.69
CA TYR A 136 33.64 -31.35 -46.87
C TYR A 136 34.57 -32.28 -47.65
N ILE A 137 35.10 -31.80 -48.77
CA ILE A 137 35.78 -32.61 -49.78
C ILE A 137 37.07 -31.93 -50.22
N LYS A 138 38.09 -32.74 -50.49
CA LYS A 138 39.32 -32.35 -51.14
C LYS A 138 39.45 -33.01 -52.51
N VAL A 139 39.78 -32.23 -53.52
CA VAL A 139 40.02 -32.72 -54.87
C VAL A 139 41.40 -33.38 -54.92
N ILE A 140 41.47 -34.66 -55.28
CA ILE A 140 42.71 -35.44 -55.36
C ILE A 140 43.19 -35.66 -56.80
N ALA A 141 42.31 -35.49 -57.79
CA ALA A 141 42.65 -35.55 -59.22
C ALA A 141 41.95 -34.40 -59.97
N PRO A 142 42.58 -33.82 -61.01
CA PRO A 142 41.97 -32.72 -61.74
C PRO A 142 40.79 -33.23 -62.58
N TYR A 143 39.68 -32.49 -62.56
CA TYR A 143 38.52 -32.79 -63.39
C TYR A 143 37.79 -31.51 -63.77
N LYS A 144 36.90 -31.62 -64.77
CA LYS A 144 36.00 -30.55 -65.17
C LYS A 144 34.60 -30.87 -64.66
N ASP A 145 34.03 -29.98 -63.87
CA ASP A 145 32.74 -30.19 -63.25
C ASP A 145 31.58 -30.03 -64.25
N GLU A 146 30.37 -30.37 -63.84
CA GLU A 146 29.16 -30.25 -64.67
C GLU A 146 28.89 -28.80 -65.12
N ASP A 147 29.27 -27.83 -64.30
CA ASP A 147 29.20 -26.39 -64.60
C ASP A 147 30.35 -25.89 -65.50
N GLY A 148 31.23 -26.79 -65.95
CA GLY A 148 32.37 -26.46 -66.79
C GLY A 148 33.55 -25.83 -66.06
N ILE A 149 33.54 -25.80 -64.72
CA ILE A 149 34.62 -25.30 -63.87
C ILE A 149 35.74 -26.34 -63.80
N GLU A 150 36.97 -25.94 -64.12
CA GLU A 150 38.14 -26.80 -63.95
C GLU A 150 38.60 -26.81 -62.50
N ARG A 151 38.53 -27.99 -61.87
CA ARG A 151 38.95 -28.22 -60.48
C ARG A 151 40.38 -28.73 -60.44
N LYS A 152 41.19 -28.17 -59.55
CA LYS A 152 42.61 -28.53 -59.41
C LYS A 152 42.85 -29.44 -58.22
N VAL A 153 43.93 -30.24 -58.30
CA VAL A 153 44.37 -31.08 -57.19
C VAL A 153 44.69 -30.21 -55.98
N GLY A 154 44.19 -30.60 -54.81
CA GLY A 154 44.34 -29.90 -53.54
C GLY A 154 43.25 -28.88 -53.23
N GLU A 155 42.35 -28.58 -54.17
CA GLU A 155 41.22 -27.67 -53.95
C GLU A 155 40.23 -28.24 -52.93
N GLU A 156 39.77 -27.40 -52.02
CA GLU A 156 38.86 -27.78 -50.93
C GLU A 156 37.45 -27.26 -51.24
N LEU A 157 36.48 -28.17 -51.26
CA LEU A 157 35.09 -27.94 -51.62
C LEU A 157 34.19 -28.24 -50.42
N PHE A 158 33.18 -27.41 -50.21
CA PHE A 158 32.12 -27.67 -49.24
C PHE A 158 30.80 -27.69 -50.00
N ILE A 159 30.29 -28.90 -50.25
CA ILE A 159 29.06 -29.13 -51.00
C ILE A 159 27.90 -29.15 -50.01
N THR A 160 26.97 -28.22 -50.12
CA THR A 160 25.82 -28.16 -49.23
C THR A 160 24.61 -28.87 -49.85
N GLY A 161 23.63 -29.28 -49.03
CA GLY A 161 22.39 -29.85 -49.55
C GLY A 161 21.55 -28.87 -50.36
N LYS A 162 21.85 -27.56 -50.32
CA LYS A 162 21.26 -26.57 -51.23
C LYS A 162 21.83 -26.65 -52.65
N ASP A 163 23.11 -27.01 -52.75
CA ASP A 163 23.79 -27.18 -54.04
C ASP A 163 23.42 -28.54 -54.63
N GLN A 164 23.52 -29.60 -53.81
CA GLN A 164 23.28 -30.97 -54.23
C GLN A 164 22.71 -31.81 -53.08
N MET A 165 21.45 -32.24 -53.20
CA MET A 165 20.80 -33.08 -52.17
C MET A 165 21.30 -34.54 -52.17
N ILE A 166 21.76 -35.05 -53.31
CA ILE A 166 22.23 -36.43 -53.44
C ILE A 166 23.62 -36.39 -54.02
N TYR A 167 24.61 -36.73 -53.20
CA TYR A 167 26.00 -36.74 -53.60
C TYR A 167 26.49 -38.18 -53.82
N PHE A 168 26.98 -38.43 -55.04
CA PHE A 168 27.69 -39.66 -55.38
C PHE A 168 29.19 -39.44 -55.27
N PRO A 169 29.92 -40.25 -54.49
CA PRO A 169 31.37 -40.18 -54.43
C PRO A 169 32.01 -40.35 -55.80
N ARG A 170 32.94 -39.45 -56.13
CA ARG A 170 33.71 -39.45 -57.37
C ARG A 170 35.15 -39.92 -57.10
N PRO A 171 35.83 -40.55 -58.08
CA PRO A 171 37.23 -40.96 -57.92
C PRO A 171 38.18 -39.78 -57.67
N GLU A 172 37.80 -38.58 -58.11
CA GLU A 172 38.59 -37.37 -57.95
C GLU A 172 38.39 -36.69 -56.59
N HIS A 173 37.48 -37.19 -55.75
CA HIS A 173 37.10 -36.59 -54.48
C HIS A 173 37.51 -37.43 -53.27
N ALA A 174 38.16 -36.80 -52.30
CA ALA A 174 38.39 -37.35 -50.97
C ALA A 174 37.57 -36.58 -49.93
N ILE A 175 36.65 -37.25 -49.24
CA ILE A 175 35.86 -36.63 -48.18
C ILE A 175 36.77 -36.41 -46.95
N ILE A 176 36.88 -35.16 -46.50
CA ILE A 176 37.57 -34.83 -45.26
C ILE A 176 36.59 -35.04 -44.11
N LYS A 177 36.93 -35.97 -43.22
CA LYS A 177 36.14 -36.27 -42.02
C LYS A 177 36.69 -35.51 -40.83
N TYR A 178 35.79 -34.92 -40.05
CA TYR A 178 36.12 -34.41 -38.73
C TYR A 178 35.50 -35.35 -37.68
N SER A 179 36.34 -36.07 -36.94
CA SER A 179 35.91 -37.16 -36.04
C SER A 179 35.27 -38.33 -36.80
N GLU A 180 34.23 -38.96 -36.22
CA GLU A 180 33.47 -40.07 -36.83
C GLU A 180 32.35 -39.59 -37.78
N GLN A 181 32.19 -38.27 -38.00
CA GLN A 181 31.11 -37.71 -38.82
C GLN A 181 31.64 -37.27 -40.20
N GLU A 182 31.02 -37.81 -41.25
CA GLU A 182 31.30 -37.45 -42.65
C GLU A 182 30.49 -36.23 -43.10
N ILE A 183 29.31 -36.03 -42.49
CA ILE A 183 28.36 -34.97 -42.82
C ILE A 183 28.44 -33.90 -41.73
N HIS A 184 28.65 -32.66 -42.15
CA HIS A 184 28.53 -31.48 -41.31
C HIS A 184 27.06 -31.08 -41.22
N TYR A 185 26.54 -31.00 -40.00
CA TYR A 185 25.18 -30.52 -39.75
C TYR A 185 25.20 -29.07 -39.26
N ALA A 186 24.16 -28.33 -39.64
CA ALA A 186 23.95 -26.98 -39.15
C ALA A 186 23.62 -27.00 -37.65
N VAL A 187 24.11 -25.99 -36.96
CA VAL A 187 23.78 -25.74 -35.56
C VAL A 187 22.54 -24.87 -35.50
N ALA A 188 21.54 -25.30 -34.73
CA ALA A 188 20.36 -24.49 -34.46
C ALA A 188 20.73 -23.35 -33.50
N ILE A 189 20.45 -22.10 -33.90
CA ILE A 189 20.58 -20.91 -33.06
C ILE A 189 19.15 -20.41 -32.79
N PRO A 190 18.58 -20.66 -31.60
CA PRO A 190 17.26 -20.17 -31.21
C PRO A 190 17.14 -18.64 -31.20
N ALA A 191 15.92 -18.13 -31.18
CA ALA A 191 15.67 -16.70 -31.01
C ALA A 191 16.18 -16.22 -29.64
N GLY A 192 16.91 -15.10 -29.61
CA GLY A 192 17.52 -14.55 -28.39
C GLY A 192 18.89 -15.14 -28.04
N GLU A 193 19.33 -16.20 -28.73
CA GLU A 193 20.69 -16.73 -28.63
C GLU A 193 21.54 -16.28 -29.83
N ALA A 194 22.86 -16.39 -29.66
CA ALA A 194 23.82 -16.17 -30.73
C ALA A 194 25.04 -17.06 -30.57
N ARG A 195 25.84 -17.21 -31.62
CA ARG A 195 27.10 -17.96 -31.61
C ARG A 195 28.22 -17.08 -32.17
N TYR A 196 29.43 -17.18 -31.60
CA TYR A 196 30.61 -16.53 -32.17
C TYR A 196 31.17 -17.36 -33.30
N VAL A 197 31.41 -16.73 -34.44
CA VAL A 197 31.94 -17.37 -35.66
C VAL A 197 33.22 -16.67 -36.03
N LEU A 198 34.32 -17.41 -35.93
CA LEU A 198 35.64 -16.99 -36.37
C LEU A 198 35.80 -17.31 -37.85
N ASN A 199 36.11 -16.30 -38.64
CA ASN A 199 36.54 -16.48 -40.01
C ASN A 199 38.07 -16.75 -40.04
N ARG A 200 38.45 -17.95 -40.45
CA ARG A 200 39.82 -18.46 -40.53
C ARG A 200 40.68 -17.72 -41.54
N LEU A 201 40.08 -17.06 -42.53
CA LEU A 201 40.83 -16.35 -43.59
C LEU A 201 41.28 -14.96 -43.15
N ASN A 202 40.47 -14.23 -42.39
CA ASN A 202 40.77 -12.85 -41.98
C ASN A 202 40.93 -12.68 -40.46
N GLY A 203 40.62 -13.71 -39.66
CA GLY A 203 40.70 -13.67 -38.19
C GLY A 203 39.53 -12.94 -37.51
N GLU A 204 38.53 -12.49 -38.27
CA GLU A 204 37.39 -11.74 -37.74
C GLU A 204 36.43 -12.66 -36.99
N ILE A 205 36.01 -12.26 -35.79
CA ILE A 205 35.02 -12.99 -35.00
C ILE A 205 33.71 -12.20 -35.03
N SER A 206 32.69 -12.77 -35.67
CA SER A 206 31.37 -12.18 -35.82
C SER A 206 30.33 -12.88 -34.95
N LEU A 207 29.30 -12.15 -34.53
CA LEU A 207 28.18 -12.69 -33.77
C LEU A 207 27.02 -13.06 -34.71
N ARG A 208 26.74 -14.36 -34.84
CA ARG A 208 25.57 -14.86 -35.59
C ARG A 208 24.38 -15.00 -34.65
N ARG A 209 23.39 -14.12 -34.81
CA ARG A 209 22.15 -14.08 -34.00
C ARG A 209 21.07 -14.99 -34.60
N GLY A 210 20.32 -15.69 -33.74
CA GLY A 210 19.16 -16.48 -34.15
C GLY A 210 17.91 -15.63 -34.37
N PRO A 211 16.79 -16.23 -34.83
CA PRO A 211 16.61 -17.66 -35.10
C PRO A 211 17.18 -18.07 -36.48
N CYS A 212 18.12 -19.02 -36.53
CA CYS A 212 18.59 -19.60 -37.80
C CYS A 212 19.22 -20.99 -37.63
N MET A 213 19.24 -21.77 -38.72
CA MET A 213 20.04 -23.00 -38.84
C MET A 213 21.37 -22.62 -39.49
N PHE A 214 22.43 -22.49 -38.68
CA PHE A 214 23.72 -22.01 -39.16
C PHE A 214 24.65 -23.17 -39.51
N LEU A 215 25.00 -23.29 -40.80
CA LEU A 215 25.96 -24.27 -41.31
C LEU A 215 27.30 -23.57 -41.59
N PRO A 216 28.30 -23.66 -40.67
CA PRO A 216 29.60 -23.04 -40.89
C PRO A 216 30.35 -23.75 -42.03
N ASP A 217 30.88 -22.99 -43.00
CA ASP A 217 31.77 -23.54 -44.04
C ASP A 217 33.12 -23.92 -43.40
N PRO A 218 33.49 -25.21 -43.29
CA PRO A 218 34.71 -25.63 -42.58
C PRO A 218 36.00 -25.02 -43.12
N ARG A 219 36.00 -24.55 -44.38
CA ARG A 219 37.15 -23.88 -45.02
C ARG A 219 37.38 -22.48 -44.47
N LYS A 220 36.30 -21.79 -44.11
CA LYS A 220 36.32 -20.36 -43.82
C LYS A 220 35.88 -20.04 -42.41
N GLU A 221 34.91 -20.75 -41.86
CA GLU A 221 34.24 -20.38 -40.63
C GLU A 221 34.33 -21.51 -39.60
N VAL A 222 34.52 -21.14 -38.33
CA VAL A 222 34.48 -22.06 -37.20
C VAL A 222 33.75 -21.41 -36.03
N ILE A 223 32.89 -22.17 -35.37
CA ILE A 223 32.20 -21.71 -34.15
C ILE A 223 33.19 -21.77 -32.99
N VAL A 224 33.32 -20.64 -32.30
CA VAL A 224 34.23 -20.47 -31.16
C VAL A 224 33.45 -20.08 -29.91
N ARG A 225 34.01 -20.41 -28.75
CA ARG A 225 33.51 -20.00 -27.44
C ARG A 225 34.42 -18.91 -26.89
N ARG A 226 33.80 -17.84 -26.41
CA ARG A 226 34.53 -16.72 -25.80
C ARG A 226 34.96 -17.12 -24.40
N VAL A 227 36.25 -16.97 -24.12
CA VAL A 227 36.84 -17.16 -22.80
C VAL A 227 36.94 -15.80 -22.12
N LEU A 228 36.45 -15.72 -20.89
CA LEU A 228 36.49 -14.49 -20.10
C LEU A 228 37.51 -14.61 -18.97
N ASP A 229 38.01 -13.49 -18.47
CA ASP A 229 38.81 -13.49 -17.25
C ASP A 229 37.95 -13.83 -16.02
N GLU A 230 38.51 -14.51 -15.02
CA GLU A 230 37.76 -14.84 -13.79
C GLU A 230 37.18 -13.61 -13.09
N LYS A 231 37.92 -12.48 -13.12
CA LYS A 231 37.46 -11.21 -12.56
C LYS A 231 36.26 -10.67 -13.33
N ALA A 232 36.28 -10.75 -14.66
CA ALA A 232 35.19 -10.33 -15.51
C ALA A 232 33.93 -11.16 -15.26
N VAL A 233 34.04 -12.49 -15.14
CA VAL A 233 32.89 -13.36 -14.84
C VAL A 233 32.28 -13.03 -13.48
N LYS A 234 33.09 -12.82 -12.43
CA LYS A 234 32.59 -12.43 -11.11
C LYS A 234 31.87 -11.08 -11.11
N LEU A 235 32.30 -10.14 -11.95
CA LEU A 235 31.68 -8.83 -12.11
C LEU A 235 30.38 -8.90 -12.92
N MET A 236 30.35 -9.66 -14.02
CA MET A 236 29.18 -9.81 -14.89
C MET A 236 28.07 -10.64 -14.23
N PHE A 237 28.44 -11.71 -13.51
CA PHE A 237 27.53 -12.67 -12.89
C PHE A 237 27.83 -12.84 -11.39
N PRO A 238 27.53 -11.84 -10.56
CA PRO A 238 27.83 -11.89 -9.13
C PRO A 238 27.09 -13.05 -8.45
N GLY A 239 27.82 -13.89 -7.71
CA GLY A 239 27.26 -15.03 -6.98
C GLY A 239 27.01 -16.30 -7.81
N ASN A 240 27.23 -16.29 -9.13
CA ASN A 240 27.02 -17.47 -9.98
C ASN A 240 28.30 -18.34 -10.05
N GLN A 241 28.37 -19.36 -9.19
CA GLN A 241 29.51 -20.29 -9.14
C GLN A 241 29.58 -21.19 -10.38
N GLU A 242 28.44 -21.60 -10.94
CA GLU A 242 28.39 -22.48 -12.12
C GLU A 242 29.05 -21.82 -13.34
N ALA A 243 28.74 -20.54 -13.59
CA ALA A 243 29.35 -19.77 -14.67
C ALA A 243 30.87 -19.60 -14.50
N LEU A 244 31.32 -19.41 -13.25
CA LEU A 244 32.74 -19.31 -12.92
C LEU A 244 33.49 -20.62 -13.17
N GLU A 245 32.94 -21.74 -12.73
CA GLU A 245 33.53 -23.07 -12.95
C GLU A 245 33.56 -23.45 -14.43
N TYR A 246 32.49 -23.18 -15.16
CA TYR A 246 32.44 -23.42 -16.60
C TYR A 246 33.52 -22.63 -17.35
N ASN A 247 33.65 -21.33 -17.05
CA ASN A 247 34.66 -20.47 -17.67
C ASN A 247 36.09 -20.87 -17.24
N ARG A 248 36.29 -21.32 -16.00
CA ARG A 248 37.57 -21.88 -15.54
C ARG A 248 37.97 -23.13 -16.34
N ARG A 249 37.02 -24.03 -16.61
CA ARG A 249 37.27 -25.19 -17.49
C ARG A 249 37.60 -24.78 -18.91
N LEU A 250 36.95 -23.74 -19.45
CA LEU A 250 37.34 -23.18 -20.75
C LEU A 250 38.78 -22.65 -20.72
N MET A 251 39.18 -21.87 -19.71
CA MET A 251 40.57 -21.41 -19.56
C MET A 251 41.58 -22.56 -19.42
N GLU A 252 41.22 -23.64 -18.72
CA GLU A 252 42.04 -24.85 -18.64
C GLU A 252 42.17 -25.57 -19.99
N LEU A 253 41.19 -25.46 -20.88
CA LEU A 253 41.27 -26.00 -22.25
C LEU A 253 42.13 -25.09 -23.14
N THR A 254 41.91 -23.78 -23.08
CA THR A 254 42.72 -22.76 -23.76
C THR A 254 44.21 -22.93 -23.45
N SER A 255 44.57 -23.07 -22.18
CA SER A 255 45.96 -23.27 -21.75
C SER A 255 46.59 -24.58 -22.25
N LYS A 256 45.80 -25.66 -22.39
CA LYS A 256 46.26 -26.93 -22.97
C LYS A 256 46.49 -26.84 -24.47
N ILE A 257 45.62 -26.12 -25.18
CA ILE A 257 45.62 -26.00 -26.64
C ILE A 257 46.63 -24.93 -27.12
N LYS A 258 47.03 -24.00 -26.25
CA LYS A 258 47.87 -22.82 -26.59
C LYS A 258 47.26 -21.97 -27.73
N ALA A 259 45.94 -21.81 -27.72
CA ALA A 259 45.20 -20.94 -28.63
C ALA A 259 44.45 -19.86 -27.83
N ASP A 260 44.12 -18.73 -28.45
CA ASP A 260 43.39 -17.63 -27.79
C ASP A 260 41.87 -17.87 -27.70
N TYR A 261 41.37 -18.93 -28.33
CA TYR A 261 39.95 -19.29 -28.37
C TYR A 261 39.79 -20.80 -28.23
N VAL A 262 38.59 -21.22 -27.82
CA VAL A 262 38.21 -22.64 -27.76
C VAL A 262 37.14 -22.88 -28.82
N THR A 263 37.36 -23.81 -29.74
CA THR A 263 36.33 -24.19 -30.70
C THR A 263 35.20 -24.93 -30.00
N ASP A 264 33.98 -24.88 -30.55
CA ASP A 264 32.84 -25.57 -29.94
C ASP A 264 33.09 -27.07 -29.76
N ARG A 265 33.86 -27.65 -30.69
CA ARG A 265 34.32 -29.04 -30.64
C ARG A 265 35.26 -29.34 -29.47
N GLU A 266 36.31 -28.53 -29.29
CA GLU A 266 37.28 -28.74 -28.20
C GLU A 266 36.62 -28.58 -26.83
N ALA A 267 35.65 -27.68 -26.73
CA ALA A 267 34.81 -27.57 -25.56
C ALA A 267 34.03 -28.87 -25.31
N LEU A 268 33.30 -29.38 -26.31
CA LEU A 268 32.53 -30.63 -26.19
C LEU A 268 33.40 -31.84 -25.81
N GLU A 269 34.59 -31.98 -26.40
CA GLU A 269 35.55 -33.04 -26.07
C GLU A 269 36.14 -32.86 -24.66
N GLY A 270 36.45 -31.62 -24.27
CA GLY A 270 37.01 -31.27 -22.97
C GLY A 270 36.04 -31.42 -21.80
N PHE A 271 34.73 -31.23 -22.05
CA PHE A 271 33.66 -31.40 -21.06
C PHE A 271 33.13 -32.84 -20.95
N ALA A 272 33.57 -33.76 -21.83
CA ALA A 272 33.14 -35.15 -21.77
C ALA A 272 33.61 -35.83 -20.48
N PRO A 273 32.73 -36.56 -19.75
CA PRO A 273 33.11 -37.23 -18.51
C PRO A 273 34.18 -38.30 -18.78
N LYS A 274 35.34 -38.16 -18.14
CA LYS A 274 36.42 -39.16 -18.17
C LYS A 274 35.99 -40.41 -17.40
N GLY A 275 35.27 -41.33 -18.04
CA GLY A 275 34.90 -42.59 -17.42
C GLY A 275 33.64 -43.25 -17.97
N ARG A 276 33.63 -43.64 -19.25
CA ARG A 276 32.77 -44.74 -19.75
C ARG A 276 33.57 -45.61 -20.71
N LYS A 277 34.46 -46.45 -20.16
CA LYS A 277 34.73 -47.76 -20.76
C LYS A 277 33.47 -48.58 -20.45
N LEU A 278 32.61 -48.77 -21.46
CA LEU A 278 31.48 -49.68 -21.33
C LEU A 278 31.87 -51.01 -21.98
N ASP A 279 31.90 -52.05 -21.17
CA ASP A 279 32.09 -53.43 -21.57
C ASP A 279 31.07 -53.83 -22.66
N MET A 280 31.55 -54.44 -23.74
CA MET A 280 30.70 -55.16 -24.69
C MET A 280 31.28 -56.55 -24.90
N VAL A 281 30.73 -57.51 -24.17
CA VAL A 281 30.89 -58.94 -24.42
C VAL A 281 29.60 -59.44 -25.06
N SER A 282 29.76 -60.09 -26.22
CA SER A 282 28.89 -61.10 -26.87
C SER A 282 27.40 -60.81 -27.09
N GLU A 283 26.96 -60.93 -28.34
CA GLU A 283 26.27 -62.14 -28.82
C GLU A 283 26.04 -62.09 -30.35
N GLU A 284 26.52 -63.13 -31.03
CA GLU A 284 26.16 -63.47 -32.40
C GLU A 284 24.93 -64.38 -32.41
N LYS A 285 23.95 -64.08 -33.29
CA LYS A 285 23.44 -64.95 -34.38
C LYS A 285 22.04 -64.50 -34.80
N ASP A 286 21.87 -64.04 -36.05
CA ASP A 286 20.96 -64.73 -36.98
C ASP A 286 21.00 -64.25 -38.46
N ARG A 287 21.03 -65.29 -39.31
CA ARG A 287 20.67 -65.51 -40.73
C ARG A 287 20.47 -64.37 -41.75
N LYS A 288 21.36 -64.42 -42.77
CA LYS A 288 21.20 -64.25 -44.24
C LYS A 288 19.97 -63.50 -44.80
N ARG A 289 20.21 -62.24 -45.21
CA ARG A 289 19.85 -61.59 -46.49
C ARG A 289 20.70 -60.33 -46.61
N GLU A 290 21.53 -60.20 -47.66
CA GLU A 290 22.35 -58.99 -47.88
C GLU A 290 21.44 -57.81 -48.24
N LYS A 291 21.13 -56.97 -47.24
CA LYS A 291 20.59 -55.61 -47.44
C LYS A 291 21.76 -54.65 -47.59
N ALA A 292 21.70 -53.75 -48.57
CA ALA A 292 22.63 -52.62 -48.67
C ALA A 292 22.57 -51.80 -47.37
N LYS A 293 23.71 -51.66 -46.69
CA LYS A 293 23.86 -50.81 -45.49
C LYS A 293 24.70 -49.59 -45.87
N GLU A 294 24.29 -48.42 -45.39
CA GLU A 294 25.00 -47.14 -45.55
C GLU A 294 26.45 -47.25 -45.05
N GLY A 295 27.39 -46.81 -45.88
CA GLY A 295 28.82 -46.78 -45.56
C GLY A 295 29.70 -46.44 -46.77
N PHE A 296 30.58 -45.45 -46.61
CA PHE A 296 31.52 -44.98 -47.62
C PHE A 296 32.78 -45.88 -47.77
N ALA A 297 33.41 -45.87 -48.95
CA ALA A 297 34.63 -46.65 -49.24
C ALA A 297 35.98 -45.89 -49.37
N GLY A 298 36.46 -45.32 -48.25
CA GLY A 298 37.88 -44.93 -48.02
C GLY A 298 38.39 -45.38 -46.63
N ASP A 299 39.70 -45.49 -46.43
CA ASP A 299 40.37 -46.22 -45.32
C ASP A 299 39.89 -45.91 -43.88
N ASP A 300 39.84 -47.01 -43.11
CA ASP A 300 39.74 -47.23 -41.65
C ASP A 300 38.53 -46.84 -40.77
N PHE A 301 38.35 -47.71 -39.76
CA PHE A 301 37.23 -48.07 -38.83
C PHE A 301 36.85 -46.96 -37.80
N THR A 302 35.71 -46.89 -37.10
CA THR A 302 34.82 -47.86 -36.40
C THR A 302 33.35 -47.39 -36.40
N ARG A 303 32.39 -48.33 -36.33
CA ARG A 303 30.94 -48.07 -36.22
C ARG A 303 30.50 -47.79 -34.77
N LYS A 304 29.69 -46.76 -34.58
CA LYS A 304 28.57 -46.77 -33.62
C LYS A 304 27.29 -46.30 -34.32
N GLN A 305 26.32 -47.20 -34.50
CA GLN A 305 24.94 -46.77 -34.68
C GLN A 305 24.38 -46.44 -33.30
N THR A 306 24.42 -45.17 -32.92
CA THR A 306 23.54 -44.67 -31.88
C THR A 306 22.24 -44.29 -32.57
N TYR A 307 21.22 -45.14 -32.47
CA TYR A 307 19.84 -44.72 -32.64
C TYR A 307 19.59 -43.62 -31.60
N THR A 308 19.67 -42.36 -32.05
CA THR A 308 19.27 -41.24 -31.22
C THR A 308 17.76 -41.21 -31.32
N GLN A 309 17.07 -41.75 -30.32
CA GLN A 309 15.68 -41.35 -30.04
C GLN A 309 15.61 -39.82 -30.21
N PRO A 310 14.55 -39.22 -30.79
CA PRO A 310 14.45 -37.77 -30.83
C PRO A 310 14.59 -37.32 -29.39
N ARG A 311 15.78 -36.78 -29.05
CA ARG A 311 16.03 -36.27 -27.72
C ARG A 311 14.97 -35.19 -27.63
N THR A 312 14.06 -35.30 -26.67
CA THR A 312 13.41 -34.10 -26.14
C THR A 312 14.57 -33.14 -25.96
N ILE A 313 14.69 -32.14 -26.84
CA ILE A 313 15.85 -31.27 -26.82
C ILE A 313 15.63 -30.41 -25.59
N THR A 314 16.05 -30.91 -24.44
CA THR A 314 16.42 -30.07 -23.32
C THR A 314 17.64 -29.33 -23.83
N LEU A 315 17.37 -28.21 -24.51
CA LEU A 315 18.36 -27.22 -24.91
C LEU A 315 18.92 -26.62 -23.61
N ASP A 316 19.79 -27.35 -22.92
CA ASP A 316 20.69 -26.75 -21.93
C ASP A 316 21.82 -26.03 -22.70
N THR A 317 21.44 -25.09 -23.57
CA THR A 317 22.31 -24.25 -24.41
C THR A 317 22.92 -23.08 -23.64
N LYS A 318 22.65 -22.99 -22.33
CA LYS A 318 22.97 -21.86 -21.44
C LYS A 318 24.39 -21.31 -21.60
N TYR A 319 25.38 -22.19 -21.84
CA TYR A 319 26.79 -21.81 -21.98
C TYR A 319 27.39 -22.10 -23.36
N GLU A 320 26.56 -22.53 -24.30
CA GLU A 320 27.00 -22.81 -25.67
C GLU A 320 26.90 -21.56 -26.57
N GLY A 321 26.03 -20.62 -26.20
CA GLY A 321 25.81 -19.36 -26.88
C GLY A 321 26.83 -18.27 -26.55
N ALA A 322 26.65 -17.11 -27.19
CA ALA A 322 27.36 -15.88 -26.89
C ALA A 322 27.05 -15.38 -25.48
N VAL A 323 27.99 -14.61 -24.91
CA VAL A 323 27.85 -14.08 -23.55
C VAL A 323 26.68 -13.10 -23.55
N THR A 324 25.64 -13.43 -22.79
CA THR A 324 24.43 -12.63 -22.68
C THR A 324 24.37 -11.97 -21.32
N ILE A 325 24.09 -10.67 -21.28
CA ILE A 325 23.78 -9.94 -20.06
C ILE A 325 22.29 -9.62 -20.01
N ASN A 326 21.67 -9.91 -18.87
CA ASN A 326 20.27 -9.55 -18.62
C ASN A 326 20.24 -8.32 -17.74
N VAL A 327 19.85 -7.17 -18.30
CA VAL A 327 19.74 -5.91 -17.55
C VAL A 327 18.30 -5.78 -17.06
N TRP A 328 18.13 -5.70 -15.74
CA TRP A 328 16.82 -5.68 -15.09
C TRP A 328 16.22 -4.29 -15.11
N THR A 329 14.91 -4.18 -14.87
CA THR A 329 14.21 -2.89 -14.78
C THR A 329 14.88 -1.96 -13.77
N GLY A 330 15.19 -0.73 -14.18
CA GLY A 330 15.84 0.27 -13.32
C GLY A 330 17.34 0.10 -13.15
N TYR A 331 17.96 -0.84 -13.88
CA TYR A 331 19.41 -0.97 -13.99
C TYR A 331 19.89 -0.56 -15.37
N ALA A 332 21.15 -0.13 -15.45
CA ALA A 332 21.88 0.08 -16.68
C ALA A 332 23.29 -0.50 -16.59
N VAL A 333 23.87 -0.81 -17.73
CA VAL A 333 25.23 -1.33 -17.87
C VAL A 333 25.93 -0.57 -19.00
N LEU A 334 27.20 -0.25 -18.80
CA LEU A 334 28.05 0.36 -19.83
C LEU A 334 28.86 -0.72 -20.54
N VAL A 335 28.60 -0.85 -21.85
CA VAL A 335 29.33 -1.73 -22.77
C VAL A 335 30.36 -0.87 -23.50
N VAL A 336 31.61 -1.34 -23.54
CA VAL A 336 32.73 -0.68 -24.22
C VAL A 336 33.37 -1.68 -25.17
N SER A 337 33.44 -1.32 -26.45
CA SER A 337 34.18 -2.10 -27.44
C SER A 337 35.68 -1.82 -27.34
N LYS A 338 36.51 -2.76 -27.80
CA LYS A 338 37.95 -2.51 -27.97
C LYS A 338 38.26 -1.43 -29.01
N THR A 339 37.31 -1.11 -29.89
CA THR A 339 37.42 0.00 -30.86
C THR A 339 37.16 1.37 -30.22
N GLY A 340 36.69 1.41 -28.97
CA GLY A 340 36.45 2.63 -28.20
C GLY A 340 35.00 3.14 -28.25
N GLU A 341 34.08 2.39 -28.85
CA GLU A 341 32.66 2.70 -28.83
C GLU A 341 32.09 2.41 -27.44
N ARG A 342 31.39 3.40 -26.86
CA ARG A 342 30.76 3.31 -25.54
C ARG A 342 29.25 3.30 -25.72
N LYS A 343 28.58 2.29 -25.17
CA LYS A 343 27.14 2.12 -25.30
C LYS A 343 26.50 1.76 -23.97
N VAL A 344 25.50 2.53 -23.56
CA VAL A 344 24.75 2.27 -22.34
C VAL A 344 23.51 1.46 -22.66
N ILE A 345 23.37 0.29 -22.04
CA ILE A 345 22.19 -0.58 -22.16
C ILE A 345 21.33 -0.39 -20.92
N VAL A 346 20.09 0.08 -21.11
CA VAL A 346 19.11 0.32 -20.06
C VAL A 346 18.09 -0.81 -20.05
N GLY A 347 17.83 -1.39 -18.87
CA GLY A 347 16.86 -2.48 -18.73
C GLY A 347 15.39 -2.03 -18.76
N PRO A 348 14.43 -2.93 -18.99
CA PRO A 348 14.60 -4.38 -19.10
C PRO A 348 14.98 -4.83 -20.52
N GLN A 349 16.19 -5.32 -20.71
CA GLN A 349 16.65 -5.86 -22.00
C GLN A 349 17.79 -6.85 -21.80
N SER A 350 17.79 -7.92 -22.61
CA SER A 350 18.92 -8.82 -22.77
C SER A 350 19.83 -8.34 -23.90
N HIS A 351 21.12 -8.24 -23.64
CA HIS A 351 22.11 -7.81 -24.61
C HIS A 351 23.15 -8.91 -24.82
N LEU A 352 23.35 -9.29 -26.08
CA LEU A 352 24.36 -10.25 -26.53
C LEU A 352 25.64 -9.48 -26.81
N LEU A 353 26.70 -9.80 -26.07
CA LEU A 353 27.99 -9.11 -26.23
C LEU A 353 28.69 -9.58 -27.50
N GLU A 354 29.15 -8.64 -28.31
CA GLU A 354 30.12 -8.88 -29.38
C GLU A 354 31.45 -9.38 -28.79
N TYR A 355 32.36 -9.91 -29.63
CA TYR A 355 33.59 -10.53 -29.13
C TYR A 355 34.57 -9.50 -28.54
N ASP A 356 34.57 -8.29 -29.08
CA ASP A 356 35.41 -7.16 -28.67
C ASP A 356 34.74 -6.26 -27.62
N GLU A 357 33.47 -6.49 -27.30
CA GLU A 357 32.75 -5.76 -26.26
C GLU A 357 33.08 -6.29 -24.86
N THR A 358 33.31 -5.39 -23.93
CA THR A 358 33.50 -5.67 -22.50
C THR A 358 32.60 -4.75 -21.69
N LEU A 359 32.37 -5.08 -20.42
CA LEU A 359 31.59 -4.20 -19.56
C LEU A 359 32.51 -3.40 -18.66
N GLU A 360 32.28 -2.09 -18.62
CA GLU A 360 33.02 -1.19 -17.74
C GLU A 360 32.47 -1.32 -16.31
N TYR A 361 33.35 -1.52 -15.33
CA TYR A 361 32.97 -1.61 -13.92
C TYR A 361 33.11 -0.24 -13.25
N MET A 362 32.35 -0.06 -12.18
CA MET A 362 32.43 1.10 -11.30
C MET A 362 32.80 0.64 -9.89
N GLU A 363 33.46 1.52 -9.15
CA GLU A 363 33.84 1.31 -7.76
C GLU A 363 33.03 2.23 -6.86
N LEU A 364 32.15 1.68 -6.03
CA LEU A 364 31.23 2.45 -5.20
C LEU A 364 31.65 2.42 -3.73
N SER A 365 31.63 3.59 -3.07
CA SER A 365 31.95 3.67 -1.64
C SER A 365 30.92 2.91 -0.78
N THR A 366 31.40 2.17 0.21
CA THR A 366 30.55 1.35 1.10
C THR A 366 30.59 1.83 2.55
N GLY A 367 29.77 1.21 3.41
CA GLY A 367 29.65 1.57 4.83
C GLY A 367 28.65 2.68 5.12
N THR A 368 28.48 2.99 6.41
CA THR A 368 27.72 4.12 6.98
C THR A 368 28.43 4.53 8.27
N PRO A 369 29.28 5.59 8.27
CA PRO A 369 29.53 6.55 7.20
C PRO A 369 30.13 5.92 5.92
N LYS A 370 29.81 6.50 4.75
CA LYS A 370 30.42 6.09 3.48
C LYS A 370 31.92 6.37 3.50
N SER A 371 32.72 5.36 3.16
CA SER A 371 34.18 5.42 3.13
C SER A 371 34.74 4.73 1.89
N ASP A 372 35.97 5.11 1.53
CA ASP A 372 36.68 4.54 0.38
C ASP A 372 37.58 3.35 0.78
N ASN A 373 37.57 2.95 2.07
CA ASN A 373 38.39 1.86 2.58
C ASN A 373 38.02 0.51 1.97
N ASN A 374 36.75 0.31 1.64
CA ASN A 374 36.26 -0.89 0.98
C ASN A 374 35.32 -0.48 -0.15
N LEU A 375 35.77 -0.63 -1.39
CA LEU A 375 35.02 -0.27 -2.58
C LEU A 375 34.24 -1.47 -3.11
N PHE A 376 32.95 -1.28 -3.36
CA PHE A 376 32.11 -2.27 -4.00
C PHE A 376 32.23 -2.14 -5.52
N LYS A 377 32.80 -3.16 -6.15
CA LYS A 377 32.96 -3.21 -7.61
C LYS A 377 31.71 -3.81 -8.24
N THR A 378 31.08 -3.08 -9.16
CA THR A 378 29.88 -3.53 -9.88
C THR A 378 29.85 -2.97 -11.29
N VAL A 379 29.27 -3.72 -12.22
CA VAL A 379 29.01 -3.26 -13.58
C VAL A 379 27.58 -2.68 -13.70
N TYR A 380 26.70 -3.08 -12.80
CA TYR A 380 25.30 -2.68 -12.82
C TYR A 380 25.13 -1.36 -12.07
N LEU A 381 24.69 -0.32 -12.79
CA LEU A 381 24.24 0.95 -12.22
C LEU A 381 22.75 0.85 -11.90
N ARG A 382 22.36 1.18 -10.67
CA ARG A 382 20.94 1.35 -10.32
C ARG A 382 20.50 2.77 -10.67
N VAL A 383 19.80 2.89 -11.79
CA VAL A 383 19.33 4.15 -12.39
C VAL A 383 18.09 4.67 -11.69
N LEU A 384 17.18 3.75 -11.30
CA LEU A 384 15.89 4.10 -10.71
C LEU A 384 15.77 3.64 -9.25
N ASN A 385 15.10 4.47 -8.45
CA ASN A 385 14.76 4.22 -7.06
C ASN A 385 15.98 3.80 -6.22
N ASN A 386 17.11 4.47 -6.47
CA ASN A 386 18.32 4.19 -5.74
C ASN A 386 18.25 4.83 -4.34
N LYS A 387 18.72 4.11 -3.32
CA LYS A 387 18.73 4.58 -1.93
C LYS A 387 20.17 4.53 -1.42
N VAL A 388 20.71 5.69 -1.07
CA VAL A 388 22.07 5.83 -0.53
C VAL A 388 21.96 6.39 0.88
N SER A 389 22.39 5.64 1.89
CA SER A 389 22.48 6.14 3.27
C SER A 389 23.86 6.69 3.57
N ASP A 390 23.95 7.70 4.43
CA ASP A 390 25.22 8.22 4.92
C ASP A 390 25.06 8.85 6.31
N ILE A 391 26.17 8.93 7.05
CA ILE A 391 26.23 9.61 8.34
C ILE A 391 27.15 10.81 8.20
N VAL A 392 26.60 12.01 8.41
CA VAL A 392 27.33 13.26 8.33
C VAL A 392 27.60 13.78 9.74
N THR A 393 28.87 13.88 10.09
CA THR A 393 29.32 14.60 11.29
C THR A 393 29.53 16.07 10.91
N ALA A 394 28.84 16.96 11.62
CA ALA A 394 28.89 18.40 11.44
C ALA A 394 28.97 19.10 12.81
N GLU A 395 29.33 20.37 12.81
CA GLU A 395 29.47 21.18 14.02
C GLU A 395 28.60 22.42 13.89
N THR A 396 27.79 22.71 14.90
CA THR A 396 26.90 23.89 14.92
C THR A 396 27.66 25.17 15.19
N LYS A 397 26.97 26.31 15.13
CA LYS A 397 27.50 27.61 15.52
C LYS A 397 28.01 27.64 16.97
N ASP A 398 27.37 26.87 17.85
CA ASP A 398 27.67 26.79 19.28
C ASP A 398 28.77 25.76 19.61
N LEU A 399 29.57 25.36 18.61
CA LEU A 399 30.66 24.38 18.73
C LEU A 399 30.19 22.98 19.20
N CYS A 400 28.92 22.66 19.02
CA CYS A 400 28.37 21.36 19.37
C CYS A 400 28.48 20.42 18.16
N GLN A 401 29.08 19.24 18.35
CA GLN A 401 29.11 18.22 17.31
C GLN A 401 27.77 17.50 17.20
N VAL A 402 27.29 17.33 15.97
CA VAL A 402 26.05 16.62 15.65
C VAL A 402 26.33 15.58 14.57
N ARG A 403 25.77 14.39 14.75
CA ARG A 403 25.77 13.30 13.76
C ARG A 403 24.38 13.14 13.19
N VAL A 404 24.28 13.34 11.88
CA VAL A 404 23.02 13.26 11.14
C VAL A 404 23.06 12.02 10.26
N HIS A 405 22.16 11.08 10.50
CA HIS A 405 21.97 9.90 9.67
C HIS A 405 20.92 10.19 8.60
N LEU A 406 21.34 10.12 7.35
CA LEU A 406 20.54 10.51 6.19
C LEU A 406 20.41 9.37 5.21
N SER A 407 19.30 9.36 4.48
CA SER A 407 19.14 8.53 3.31
C SER A 407 18.62 9.33 2.12
N TYR A 408 19.45 9.39 1.08
CA TYR A 408 19.16 10.06 -0.18
C TYR A 408 18.47 9.09 -1.12
N ARG A 409 17.40 9.54 -1.76
CA ARG A 409 16.78 8.84 -2.89
C ARG A 409 17.18 9.52 -4.19
N VAL A 410 17.77 8.73 -5.08
CA VAL A 410 18.43 9.23 -6.29
C VAL A 410 17.91 8.51 -7.52
N ASN A 411 17.66 9.28 -8.57
CA ASN A 411 17.40 8.77 -9.92
C ASN A 411 18.40 9.41 -10.88
N PHE A 412 18.63 8.76 -12.02
CA PHE A 412 19.36 9.34 -13.15
C PHE A 412 18.34 9.70 -14.24
N GLU A 413 18.26 10.97 -14.63
CA GLU A 413 17.18 11.50 -15.49
C GLU A 413 17.67 12.02 -16.86
N ASP A 414 18.97 12.32 -17.01
CA ASP A 414 19.56 12.80 -18.27
C ASP A 414 19.85 11.66 -19.28
N LEU A 415 20.57 11.99 -20.36
CA LEU A 415 21.06 11.04 -21.35
C LEU A 415 21.84 9.87 -20.72
N PRO A 416 21.54 8.60 -21.10
CA PRO A 416 22.17 7.42 -20.53
C PRO A 416 23.70 7.43 -20.56
N GLU A 417 24.29 8.00 -21.61
CA GLU A 417 25.75 8.11 -21.79
C GLU A 417 26.44 8.87 -20.67
N LYS A 418 25.76 9.84 -20.04
CA LYS A 418 26.33 10.64 -18.96
C LYS A 418 26.37 9.90 -17.62
N TRP A 419 25.51 8.91 -17.41
CA TRP A 419 25.34 8.26 -16.10
C TRP A 419 26.62 7.61 -15.56
N PHE A 420 27.52 7.21 -16.46
CA PHE A 420 28.79 6.56 -16.16
C PHE A 420 30.01 7.50 -16.24
N ASN A 421 29.82 8.81 -16.41
CA ASN A 421 30.94 9.77 -16.43
C ASN A 421 31.65 9.90 -15.09
N VAL A 422 30.95 9.60 -13.99
CA VAL A 422 31.50 9.63 -12.64
C VAL A 422 31.65 8.19 -12.15
N GLU A 423 32.91 7.73 -12.00
CA GLU A 423 33.24 6.37 -11.58
C GLU A 423 32.59 5.98 -10.25
N ASN A 424 32.71 6.86 -9.24
CA ASN A 424 32.12 6.65 -7.91
C ASN A 424 31.07 7.72 -7.60
N TYR A 425 29.87 7.55 -8.18
CA TYR A 425 28.77 8.50 -7.95
C TYR A 425 28.35 8.56 -6.48
N VAL A 426 28.52 7.49 -5.70
CA VAL A 426 28.17 7.44 -4.27
C VAL A 426 29.06 8.40 -3.48
N LYS A 427 30.38 8.33 -3.70
CA LYS A 427 31.34 9.27 -3.11
C LYS A 427 31.00 10.70 -3.50
N PHE A 428 30.86 10.95 -4.79
CA PHE A 428 30.56 12.28 -5.33
C PHE A 428 29.30 12.88 -4.72
N LEU A 429 28.22 12.09 -4.63
CA LEU A 429 26.98 12.46 -3.94
C LEU A 429 27.24 12.79 -2.46
N THR A 430 27.87 11.88 -1.72
CA THR A 430 28.06 12.06 -0.27
C THR A 430 29.01 13.19 0.08
N ASP A 431 30.08 13.41 -0.66
CA ASP A 431 31.03 14.49 -0.40
C ASP A 431 30.38 15.86 -0.64
N HIS A 432 29.61 15.99 -1.73
CA HIS A 432 28.86 17.21 -2.01
C HIS A 432 27.78 17.47 -0.94
N MET A 433 27.01 16.44 -0.56
CA MET A 433 25.99 16.55 0.49
C MET A 433 26.60 16.85 1.86
N ARG A 434 27.70 16.19 2.24
CA ARG A 434 28.42 16.45 3.49
C ARG A 434 28.91 17.90 3.57
N SER A 435 29.47 18.42 2.48
CA SER A 435 29.93 19.81 2.41
C SER A 435 28.77 20.79 2.62
N LEU A 436 27.65 20.58 1.93
CA LEU A 436 26.45 21.41 2.06
C LEU A 436 25.85 21.37 3.48
N ILE A 437 25.70 20.17 4.04
CA ILE A 437 25.14 19.98 5.39
C ILE A 437 26.06 20.61 6.44
N ARG A 438 27.38 20.41 6.34
CA ARG A 438 28.34 21.05 7.26
C ARG A 438 28.25 22.57 7.20
N ASN A 439 28.13 23.15 6.01
CA ASN A 439 28.00 24.59 5.86
C ASN A 439 26.72 25.15 6.50
N ILE A 440 25.55 24.53 6.26
CA ILE A 440 24.29 25.04 6.85
C ILE A 440 24.22 24.82 8.36
N VAL A 441 24.70 23.67 8.86
CA VAL A 441 24.72 23.36 10.30
C VAL A 441 25.61 24.36 11.03
N LYS A 442 26.75 24.77 10.45
CA LYS A 442 27.66 25.76 11.05
C LYS A 442 27.04 27.15 11.21
N GLN A 443 26.03 27.49 10.41
CA GLN A 443 25.34 28.78 10.47
C GLN A 443 24.23 28.81 11.52
N LYS A 444 23.76 27.65 11.99
CA LYS A 444 22.61 27.51 12.89
C LYS A 444 23.06 27.18 14.32
N GLY A 445 22.33 27.70 15.31
CA GLY A 445 22.49 27.30 16.71
C GLY A 445 21.94 25.89 16.95
N ILE A 446 22.38 25.22 18.02
CA ILE A 446 21.98 23.84 18.32
C ILE A 446 20.48 23.71 18.61
N GLU A 447 19.88 24.70 19.28
CA GLU A 447 18.46 24.70 19.61
C GLU A 447 17.58 24.83 18.36
N GLU A 448 17.88 25.82 17.50
CA GLU A 448 17.19 26.04 16.22
C GLU A 448 17.34 24.82 15.30
N PHE A 449 18.56 24.27 15.23
CA PHE A 449 18.83 23.10 14.42
C PHE A 449 18.08 21.87 14.94
N TYR A 450 18.11 21.58 16.25
CA TYR A 450 17.47 20.38 16.79
C TYR A 450 15.94 20.43 16.66
N ALA A 451 15.32 21.59 16.87
CA ALA A 451 13.88 21.76 16.72
C ALA A 451 13.39 21.59 15.26
N SER A 452 14.20 22.03 14.28
CA SER A 452 13.80 22.09 12.87
C SER A 452 14.71 21.28 11.94
N ALA A 453 15.48 20.32 12.46
CA ALA A 453 16.55 19.60 11.74
C ALA A 453 16.07 19.03 10.41
N ILE A 454 14.92 18.37 10.42
CA ILE A 454 14.33 17.72 9.25
C ILE A 454 14.02 18.75 8.16
N SER A 455 13.37 19.86 8.52
CA SER A 455 13.04 20.93 7.56
C SER A 455 14.28 21.59 6.99
N ILE A 456 15.24 21.97 7.84
CA ILE A 456 16.49 22.64 7.44
C ILE A 456 17.27 21.77 6.44
N ILE A 457 17.45 20.49 6.76
CA ILE A 457 18.21 19.58 5.90
C ILE A 457 17.48 19.35 4.58
N ARG A 458 16.17 19.07 4.61
CA ARG A 458 15.41 18.81 3.39
C ARG A 458 15.33 20.04 2.50
N ASP A 459 15.16 21.23 3.06
CA ASP A 459 15.07 22.49 2.30
C ASP A 459 16.43 22.87 1.69
N THR A 460 17.53 22.60 2.39
CA THR A 460 18.89 22.83 1.88
C THR A 460 19.21 21.91 0.71
N ILE A 461 18.84 20.62 0.80
CA ILE A 461 19.18 19.63 -0.22
C ILE A 461 18.21 19.69 -1.40
N LEU A 462 16.90 19.66 -1.15
CA LEU A 462 15.87 19.55 -2.18
C LEU A 462 15.37 20.91 -2.70
N GLY A 463 15.73 22.00 -2.02
CA GLY A 463 15.14 23.32 -2.23
C GLY A 463 13.82 23.51 -1.47
N VAL A 464 13.40 24.78 -1.40
CA VAL A 464 12.13 25.20 -0.80
C VAL A 464 10.97 24.61 -1.63
N PRO A 465 9.91 24.09 -1.00
CA PRO A 465 8.74 23.58 -1.73
C PRO A 465 8.11 24.69 -2.59
N SER A 466 7.90 24.41 -3.88
CA SER A 466 7.15 25.29 -4.78
C SER A 466 5.65 25.25 -4.49
N GLU A 467 4.85 26.16 -5.06
CA GLU A 467 3.39 26.31 -4.81
C GLU A 467 2.56 25.02 -4.94
N GLY A 468 3.06 24.01 -5.67
CA GLY A 468 2.44 22.68 -5.79
C GLY A 468 2.90 21.62 -4.77
N GLY A 469 3.64 21.98 -3.72
CA GLY A 469 4.17 21.08 -2.70
C GLY A 469 5.32 20.16 -3.17
N LYS A 470 5.62 20.16 -4.48
CA LYS A 470 6.75 19.44 -5.06
C LYS A 470 8.03 20.24 -4.86
N ARG A 471 9.05 19.58 -4.34
CA ARG A 471 10.39 20.14 -4.21
C ARG A 471 11.15 19.94 -5.52
N PRO A 472 11.91 20.94 -5.99
CA PRO A 472 12.62 20.86 -7.25
C PRO A 472 13.75 19.83 -7.25
N GLY A 473 14.19 19.33 -6.07
CA GLY A 473 15.28 18.38 -5.96
C GLY A 473 16.63 19.01 -6.32
N ARG A 474 17.71 18.21 -6.24
CA ARG A 474 19.06 18.65 -6.63
C ARG A 474 19.61 17.78 -7.74
N ALA A 475 19.86 18.41 -8.89
CA ALA A 475 20.50 17.80 -10.04
C ALA A 475 22.02 17.97 -9.98
N PHE A 476 22.74 17.01 -10.55
CA PHE A 476 24.17 17.02 -10.78
C PHE A 476 24.40 16.89 -12.28
N GLU A 477 25.01 17.91 -12.89
CA GLU A 477 25.13 18.01 -14.35
C GLU A 477 26.17 17.03 -14.93
N GLU A 478 27.11 16.58 -14.09
CA GLU A 478 28.25 15.76 -14.50
C GLU A 478 27.84 14.34 -14.90
N ASN A 479 26.93 13.73 -14.14
CA ASN A 479 26.42 12.38 -14.36
C ASN A 479 24.90 12.30 -14.54
N GLY A 480 24.18 13.43 -14.46
CA GLY A 480 22.73 13.48 -14.59
C GLY A 480 21.97 12.82 -13.44
N MET A 481 22.62 12.65 -12.28
CA MET A 481 21.94 12.16 -11.08
C MET A 481 21.13 13.28 -10.43
N ARG A 482 19.99 12.90 -9.86
CA ARG A 482 19.05 13.82 -9.23
C ARG A 482 18.56 13.26 -7.91
N VAL A 483 18.83 14.00 -6.84
CA VAL A 483 18.29 13.73 -5.52
C VAL A 483 16.87 14.31 -5.49
N TYR A 484 15.88 13.42 -5.51
CA TYR A 484 14.47 13.83 -5.54
C TYR A 484 13.82 13.80 -4.15
N ASP A 485 14.37 13.02 -3.22
CA ASP A 485 13.90 12.98 -1.83
C ASP A 485 15.04 12.65 -0.86
N VAL A 486 14.91 13.12 0.37
CA VAL A 486 15.86 12.90 1.47
C VAL A 486 15.09 12.56 2.74
N GLU A 487 15.46 11.43 3.33
CA GLU A 487 14.94 10.94 4.59
C GLU A 487 15.99 11.18 5.68
N VAL A 488 15.61 11.93 6.73
CA VAL A 488 16.44 12.10 7.92
C VAL A 488 16.07 11.00 8.89
N LEU A 489 16.97 10.03 9.07
CA LEU A 489 16.71 8.84 9.88
C LEU A 489 16.94 9.11 11.37
N ASP A 490 18.02 9.83 11.70
CA ASP A 490 18.40 10.11 13.09
C ASP A 490 19.27 11.35 13.18
N VAL A 491 19.15 12.08 14.30
CA VAL A 491 19.95 13.27 14.62
C VAL A 491 20.45 13.13 16.04
N THR A 492 21.72 12.76 16.19
CA THR A 492 22.35 12.56 17.50
C THR A 492 23.32 13.69 17.82
N ILE A 493 23.17 14.26 19.00
CA ILE A 493 24.12 15.24 19.54
C ILE A 493 25.31 14.44 20.10
N GLY A 494 26.53 14.82 19.70
CA GLY A 494 27.75 14.12 20.13
C GLY A 494 28.01 14.26 21.62
N ASP A 495 27.64 15.40 22.20
CA ASP A 495 27.76 15.67 23.63
C ASP A 495 26.49 15.24 24.39
N SER A 496 26.64 14.28 25.29
CA SER A 496 25.54 13.74 26.11
C SER A 496 25.01 14.74 27.15
N THR A 497 25.84 15.68 27.62
CA THR A 497 25.45 16.68 28.60
C THR A 497 24.55 17.75 27.98
N ILE A 498 24.89 18.20 26.77
CA ILE A 498 24.08 19.16 26.02
C ILE A 498 22.77 18.52 25.56
N ALA A 499 22.82 17.25 25.16
CA ALA A 499 21.63 16.49 24.81
C ALA A 499 20.64 16.40 25.99
N SER A 500 21.12 16.07 27.20
CA SER A 500 20.27 15.98 28.38
C SER A 500 19.71 17.35 28.81
N LEU A 501 20.51 18.41 28.73
CA LEU A 501 20.07 19.78 29.00
C LEU A 501 18.96 20.23 28.04
N LEU A 502 19.07 19.96 26.75
CA LEU A 502 18.04 20.31 25.76
C LEU A 502 16.75 19.52 25.99
N ILE A 503 16.85 18.23 26.29
CA ILE A 503 15.70 17.38 26.64
C ILE A 503 15.01 17.92 27.91
N GLN A 504 15.79 18.26 28.94
CA GLN A 504 15.26 18.82 30.18
C GLN A 504 14.60 20.19 29.96
N ALA A 505 15.19 21.06 29.13
CA ALA A 505 14.60 22.34 28.76
C ALA A 505 13.26 22.16 28.03
N GLN A 506 13.17 21.22 27.08
CA GLN A 506 11.92 20.89 26.40
C GLN A 506 10.86 20.33 27.36
N HIS A 507 11.23 19.40 28.25
CA HIS A 507 10.29 18.91 29.27
C HIS A 507 9.81 20.03 30.20
N THR A 508 10.69 20.94 30.60
CA THR A 508 10.34 22.09 31.44
C THR A 508 9.38 23.03 30.72
N ALA A 509 9.62 23.33 29.44
CA ALA A 509 8.73 24.17 28.62
C ALA A 509 7.34 23.54 28.45
N VAL A 510 7.27 22.22 28.20
CA VAL A 510 6.01 21.48 28.14
C VAL A 510 5.29 21.49 29.50
N GLN A 511 6.03 21.27 30.60
CA GLN A 511 5.48 21.35 31.95
C GLN A 511 4.89 22.74 32.24
N GLN A 512 5.61 23.81 31.91
CA GLN A 512 5.12 25.19 32.06
C GLN A 512 3.88 25.45 31.22
N THR A 513 3.85 24.95 29.97
CA THR A 513 2.67 25.10 29.10
C THR A 513 1.45 24.39 29.68
N ILE A 514 1.63 23.17 30.21
CA ILE A 514 0.58 22.43 30.92
C ILE A 514 0.12 23.18 32.17
N GLN A 515 1.05 23.74 32.94
CA GLN A 515 0.74 24.50 34.14
C GLN A 515 -0.04 25.78 33.82
N ILE A 516 0.36 26.52 32.78
CA ILE A 516 -0.39 27.69 32.30
C ILE A 516 -1.80 27.28 31.83
N ALA A 517 -1.92 26.17 31.09
CA ALA A 517 -3.23 25.66 30.68
C ALA A 517 -4.11 25.26 31.89
N GLN A 518 -3.52 24.70 32.94
CA GLN A 518 -4.21 24.38 34.20
C GLN A 518 -4.65 25.65 34.93
N GLU A 519 -3.78 26.65 35.08
CA GLU A 519 -4.12 27.92 35.73
C GLU A 519 -5.17 28.71 34.93
N ASN A 520 -5.10 28.71 33.60
CA ASN A 520 -6.14 29.30 32.75
C ASN A 520 -7.49 28.59 32.94
N ARG A 521 -7.50 27.25 33.00
CA ARG A 521 -8.74 26.50 33.26
C ARG A 521 -9.26 26.78 34.68
N ARG A 522 -8.39 26.93 35.67
CA ARG A 522 -8.76 27.29 37.04
C ARG A 522 -9.35 28.69 37.11
N LEU A 523 -8.76 29.65 36.41
CA LEU A 523 -9.27 31.01 36.29
C LEU A 523 -10.66 31.01 35.66
N GLU A 524 -10.85 30.28 34.56
CA GLU A 524 -12.14 30.17 33.87
C GLU A 524 -13.23 29.56 34.77
N ILE A 525 -12.90 28.49 35.51
CA ILE A 525 -13.82 27.87 36.49
C ILE A 525 -14.16 28.88 37.60
N THR A 526 -13.17 29.61 38.11
CA THR A 526 -13.39 30.60 39.18
C THR A 526 -14.29 31.73 38.69
N GLN A 527 -14.04 32.27 37.49
CA GLN A 527 -14.89 33.29 36.86
C GLN A 527 -16.32 32.81 36.70
N LYS A 528 -16.54 31.62 36.14
CA LYS A 528 -17.88 31.04 35.99
C LYS A 528 -18.56 30.81 37.36
N THR A 529 -17.81 30.41 38.38
CA THR A 529 -18.34 30.19 39.73
C THR A 529 -18.78 31.51 40.38
N GLU A 530 -17.97 32.56 40.28
CA GLU A 530 -18.32 33.89 40.79
C GLU A 530 -19.49 34.52 40.02
N GLU A 531 -19.56 34.34 38.70
CA GLU A 531 -20.71 34.77 37.89
C GLU A 531 -22.01 34.06 38.31
N ILE A 532 -21.94 32.75 38.57
CA ILE A 532 -23.08 31.98 39.10
C ILE A 532 -23.48 32.49 40.50
N LYS A 533 -22.51 32.76 41.39
CA LYS A 533 -22.80 33.31 42.73
C LYS A 533 -23.48 34.68 42.65
N GLN A 534 -23.02 35.56 41.77
CA GLN A 534 -23.64 36.87 41.53
C GLN A 534 -25.09 36.70 41.07
N LYS A 535 -25.35 35.83 40.08
CA LYS A 535 -26.70 35.52 39.60
C LYS A 535 -27.60 34.93 40.68
N ILE A 536 -27.08 34.06 41.55
CA ILE A 536 -27.83 33.51 42.69
C ILE A 536 -28.19 34.62 43.68
N ALA A 537 -27.23 35.48 44.03
CA ALA A 537 -27.45 36.59 44.94
C ALA A 537 -28.47 37.61 44.40
N GLU A 538 -28.39 37.94 43.11
CA GLU A 538 -29.36 38.78 42.41
C GLU A 538 -30.77 38.15 42.44
N ALA A 539 -30.90 36.87 42.09
CA ALA A 539 -32.18 36.17 42.12
C ALA A 539 -32.78 36.09 43.54
N GLN A 540 -31.94 35.89 44.56
CA GLN A 540 -32.36 35.93 45.96
C GLN A 540 -32.83 37.33 46.38
N ALA A 541 -32.08 38.38 46.02
CA ALA A 541 -32.47 39.76 46.27
C ALA A 541 -33.76 40.16 45.55
N GLU A 542 -33.95 39.70 44.31
CA GLU A 542 -35.20 39.92 43.57
C GLU A 542 -36.37 39.19 44.26
N THR A 543 -36.13 37.97 44.76
CA THR A 543 -37.14 37.21 45.51
C THR A 543 -37.53 37.91 46.81
N THR A 544 -36.56 38.44 47.56
CA THR A 544 -36.86 39.20 48.79
C THR A 544 -37.58 40.51 48.49
N GLN A 545 -37.20 41.23 47.43
CA GLN A 545 -37.93 42.41 46.98
C GLN A 545 -39.37 42.10 46.57
N ARG A 546 -39.61 41.02 45.81
CA ARG A 546 -40.96 40.57 45.47
C ARG A 546 -41.77 40.21 46.71
N GLY A 547 -41.16 39.52 47.68
CA GLY A 547 -41.81 39.21 48.96
C GLY A 547 -42.22 40.46 49.74
N LEU A 548 -41.34 41.46 49.82
CA LEU A 548 -41.65 42.76 50.46
C LEU A 548 -42.75 43.52 49.71
N ASN A 549 -42.74 43.53 48.38
CA ASN A 549 -43.79 44.17 47.59
C ASN A 549 -45.15 43.51 47.78
N LEU A 550 -45.21 42.17 47.84
CA LEU A 550 -46.44 41.44 48.13
C LEU A 550 -46.96 41.77 49.55
N ALA A 551 -46.07 41.90 50.54
CA ALA A 551 -46.46 42.31 51.88
C ALA A 551 -47.00 43.76 51.91
N ILE A 552 -46.43 44.68 51.13
CA ILE A 552 -46.94 46.03 50.96
C ILE A 552 -48.34 46.01 50.33
N GLU A 553 -48.56 45.21 49.29
CA GLU A 553 -49.87 45.06 48.66
C GLU A 553 -50.92 44.46 49.61
N GLU A 554 -50.54 43.46 50.41
CA GLU A 554 -51.42 42.85 51.41
C GLU A 554 -51.85 43.88 52.47
N VAL A 555 -50.90 44.64 53.03
CA VAL A 555 -51.19 45.73 53.97
C VAL A 555 -52.08 46.79 53.32
N ARG A 556 -51.83 47.15 52.06
CA ARG A 556 -52.63 48.12 51.32
C ARG A 556 -54.08 47.65 51.15
N LYS A 557 -54.31 46.40 50.75
CA LYS A 557 -55.66 45.84 50.62
C LYS A 557 -56.37 45.71 51.96
N ASN A 558 -55.65 45.34 53.02
CA ASN A 558 -56.22 45.30 54.37
C ASN A 558 -56.63 46.70 54.86
N LEU A 559 -55.82 47.73 54.58
CA LEU A 559 -56.17 49.11 54.88
C LEU A 559 -57.40 49.59 54.09
N GLU A 560 -57.50 49.23 52.81
CA GLU A 560 -58.65 49.57 51.96
C GLU A 560 -59.94 48.92 52.47
N LEU A 561 -59.89 47.64 52.88
CA LEU A 561 -61.01 46.96 53.53
C LEU A 561 -61.40 47.63 54.84
N ALA A 562 -60.43 47.98 55.69
CA ALA A 562 -60.69 48.65 56.96
C ALA A 562 -61.31 50.05 56.77
N LEU A 563 -60.82 50.84 55.81
CA LEU A 563 -61.42 52.13 55.47
C LEU A 563 -62.85 51.97 54.95
N THR A 564 -63.11 50.97 54.11
CA THR A 564 -64.44 50.69 53.59
C THR A 564 -65.42 50.31 54.71
N GLN A 565 -64.98 49.49 55.68
CA GLN A 565 -65.76 49.15 56.87
C GLN A 565 -66.08 50.38 57.72
N ILE A 566 -65.08 51.23 58.00
CA ILE A 566 -65.26 52.47 58.78
C ILE A 566 -66.22 53.43 58.08
N VAL A 567 -66.11 53.60 56.76
CA VAL A 567 -67.03 54.46 55.97
C VAL A 567 -68.45 53.90 56.01
N SER A 568 -68.61 52.58 55.91
CA SER A 568 -69.93 51.94 56.04
C SER A 568 -70.52 52.13 57.43
N GLU A 569 -69.72 52.00 58.50
CA GLU A 569 -70.18 52.24 59.87
C GLU A 569 -70.59 53.71 60.08
N LEU A 570 -69.81 54.66 59.57
CA LEU A 570 -70.14 56.09 59.58
C LEU A 570 -71.49 56.38 58.91
N ASP A 571 -71.72 55.85 57.70
CA ASP A 571 -72.99 56.05 56.97
C ASP A 571 -74.18 55.43 57.71
N THR A 572 -73.98 54.28 58.38
CA THR A 572 -75.03 53.68 59.22
C THR A 572 -75.36 54.52 60.46
N GLU A 573 -74.36 55.08 61.15
CA GLU A 573 -74.61 55.95 62.31
C GLU A 573 -75.19 57.31 61.90
N GLU A 574 -74.80 57.87 60.75
CA GLU A 574 -75.39 59.11 60.21
C GLU A 574 -76.88 58.94 59.87
N LYS A 575 -77.25 57.83 59.23
CA LYS A 575 -78.65 57.44 59.00
C LYS A 575 -79.41 57.21 60.32
N ARG A 576 -78.74 56.68 61.35
CA ARG A 576 -79.35 56.47 62.67
C ARG A 576 -79.60 57.79 63.41
N LEU A 577 -78.64 58.71 63.37
CA LEU A 577 -78.74 60.03 64.00
C LEU A 577 -79.81 60.90 63.31
N SER A 578 -79.86 60.92 61.98
CA SER A 578 -80.90 61.64 61.23
C SER A 578 -82.31 61.10 61.52
N GLY A 579 -82.46 59.77 61.66
CA GLY A 579 -83.72 59.16 62.11
C GLY A 579 -84.15 59.60 63.51
N LYS A 580 -83.20 59.72 64.45
CA LYS A 580 -83.49 60.23 65.82
C LYS A 580 -83.91 61.70 65.82
N LEU A 581 -83.26 62.56 65.03
CA LEU A 581 -83.63 63.98 64.92
C LEU A 581 -85.05 64.17 64.38
N ALA A 582 -85.44 63.42 63.34
CA ALA A 582 -86.80 63.48 62.79
C ALA A 582 -87.88 63.01 63.77
N GLN A 583 -87.54 62.08 64.68
CA GLN A 583 -88.44 61.63 65.75
C GLN A 583 -88.60 62.70 66.84
N GLN A 584 -87.51 63.42 67.18
CA GLN A 584 -87.49 64.51 68.16
C GLN A 584 -88.37 65.69 67.73
N GLU A 585 -88.34 66.09 66.45
CA GLU A 585 -89.17 67.19 65.92
C GLU A 585 -90.67 66.90 66.08
N LYS A 586 -91.10 65.66 65.77
CA LYS A 586 -92.50 65.25 65.96
C LYS A 586 -92.91 65.27 67.43
N LEU A 587 -92.06 64.77 68.33
CA LEU A 587 -92.27 64.81 69.78
C LEU A 587 -92.40 66.25 70.29
N SER A 588 -91.54 67.17 69.84
CA SER A 588 -91.60 68.59 70.22
C SER A 588 -92.94 69.23 69.84
N SER A 589 -93.47 68.93 68.65
CA SER A 589 -94.76 69.49 68.19
C SER A 589 -95.95 69.00 69.03
N ILE A 590 -95.91 67.75 69.50
CA ILE A 590 -96.94 67.15 70.36
C ILE A 590 -96.89 67.81 71.74
N SER A 591 -95.70 67.94 72.34
CA SER A 591 -95.54 68.59 73.65
C SER A 591 -95.94 70.07 73.64
N GLN A 592 -95.72 70.80 72.53
CA GLN A 592 -96.22 72.18 72.40
C GLN A 592 -97.74 72.25 72.42
N SER A 593 -98.42 71.33 71.73
CA SER A 593 -99.88 71.27 71.70
C SER A 593 -100.48 70.88 73.06
N GLU A 594 -99.79 70.03 73.83
CA GLU A 594 -100.19 69.68 75.22
C GLU A 594 -100.02 70.86 76.18
N LEU A 595 -98.89 71.59 76.11
CA LEU A 595 -98.64 72.79 76.93
C LEU A 595 -99.68 73.89 76.71
N ASP A 596 -100.10 74.14 75.47
CA ASP A 596 -101.12 75.15 75.17
C ASP A 596 -102.49 74.76 75.75
N ARG A 597 -102.83 73.47 75.75
CA ARG A 597 -104.04 72.94 76.41
C ARG A 597 -104.00 73.12 77.93
N GLU A 598 -102.85 72.84 78.55
CA GLU A 598 -102.65 72.98 79.99
C GLU A 598 -102.74 74.46 80.43
N ARG A 599 -102.16 75.37 79.64
CA ARG A 599 -102.18 76.82 79.90
C ARG A 599 -103.60 77.36 79.92
N LEU A 600 -104.42 76.99 78.93
CA LEU A 600 -105.83 77.42 78.84
C LEU A 600 -106.67 76.92 80.04
N ARG A 601 -106.38 75.71 80.52
CA ARG A 601 -107.04 75.14 81.70
C ARG A 601 -106.67 75.88 82.99
N GLN A 602 -105.39 76.17 83.20
CA GLN A 602 -104.91 76.89 84.38
C GLN A 602 -105.43 78.34 84.44
N GLU A 603 -105.54 79.01 83.30
CA GLU A 603 -106.08 80.38 83.24
C GLU A 603 -107.58 80.43 83.64
N GLN A 604 -108.32 79.38 83.31
CA GLN A 604 -109.71 79.20 83.75
C GLN A 604 -109.83 78.91 85.25
N GLU A 605 -108.92 78.12 85.83
CA GLU A 605 -108.88 77.88 87.28
C GLU A 605 -108.51 79.14 88.07
N LEU A 606 -107.56 79.93 87.57
CA LEU A 606 -107.10 81.15 88.23
C LEU A 606 -108.21 82.22 88.29
N THR A 607 -108.99 82.35 87.22
CA THR A 607 -110.16 83.26 87.19
C THR A 607 -111.30 82.82 88.11
N LEU A 608 -111.51 81.52 88.32
CA LEU A 608 -112.43 81.01 89.33
C LEU A 608 -111.92 81.27 90.75
N ALA A 609 -110.62 81.11 91.00
CA ALA A 609 -109.99 81.33 92.30
C ALA A 609 -110.03 82.80 92.74
N GLU A 610 -109.81 83.75 91.82
CA GLU A 610 -109.92 85.19 92.13
C GLU A 610 -111.34 85.58 92.61
N LYS A 611 -112.38 85.03 91.98
CA LYS A 611 -113.77 85.28 92.40
C LYS A 611 -114.06 84.71 93.79
N ALA A 612 -113.53 83.53 94.12
CA ALA A 612 -113.69 82.92 95.44
C ALA A 612 -112.95 83.69 96.54
N MET A 613 -111.73 84.17 96.26
CA MET A 613 -110.94 85.02 97.15
C MET A 613 -111.67 86.34 97.49
N HIS A 614 -112.32 86.96 96.50
CA HIS A 614 -113.12 88.16 96.73
C HIS A 614 -114.30 87.94 97.70
N GLN A 615 -114.98 86.78 97.63
CA GLN A 615 -116.01 86.42 98.62
C GLN A 615 -115.41 86.21 100.02
N ARG A 616 -114.24 85.57 100.11
CA ARG A 616 -113.60 85.26 101.40
C ARG A 616 -113.14 86.51 102.17
N ILE A 617 -112.68 87.55 101.46
CA ILE A 617 -112.32 88.85 102.07
C ILE A 617 -113.56 89.54 102.66
N ALA A 618 -114.74 89.34 102.07
CA ALA A 618 -115.99 89.90 102.61
C ALA A 618 -116.41 89.20 103.91
N GLU A 619 -116.33 87.86 103.99
CA GLU A 619 -116.60 87.10 105.22
C GLU A 619 -115.64 87.48 106.37
N LEU A 620 -114.33 87.53 106.09
CA LEU A 620 -113.32 87.82 107.12
C LEU A 620 -113.46 89.23 107.72
N ARG A 621 -114.01 90.20 106.98
CA ARG A 621 -114.31 91.54 107.50
C ARG A 621 -115.43 91.52 108.55
N GLU A 622 -116.45 90.67 108.37
CA GLU A 622 -117.52 90.47 109.35
C GLU A 622 -116.99 89.73 110.60
N ASP A 623 -116.15 88.70 110.42
CA ASP A 623 -115.59 87.91 111.53
C ASP A 623 -114.69 88.72 112.48
N VAL A 624 -113.86 89.64 111.95
CA VAL A 624 -112.99 90.50 112.79
C VAL A 624 -113.81 91.45 113.65
N GLN A 625 -114.95 91.93 113.15
CA GLN A 625 -115.84 92.80 113.92
C GLN A 625 -116.42 92.07 115.14
N ALA A 626 -116.74 90.77 115.01
CA ALA A 626 -117.30 89.96 116.10
C ALA A 626 -116.30 89.57 117.20
N VAL A 627 -114.99 89.54 116.92
CA VAL A 627 -113.95 89.19 117.91
C VAL A 627 -113.64 90.37 118.84
N VAL A 628 -113.69 91.61 118.33
CA VAL A 628 -113.52 92.82 119.14
C VAL A 628 -114.60 92.92 120.22
N ASP A 629 -115.83 92.51 119.91
CA ASP A 629 -116.95 92.52 120.85
C ASP A 629 -116.84 91.48 121.98
N LYS A 630 -116.03 90.42 121.80
CA LYS A 630 -115.94 89.29 122.75
C LYS A 630 -114.90 89.42 123.87
N ALA A 631 -113.80 90.14 123.68
CA ALA A 631 -112.71 90.16 124.69
C ALA A 631 -112.86 91.25 125.76
N GLY A 632 -113.77 92.22 125.59
CA GLY A 632 -114.12 93.19 126.64
C GLY A 632 -114.79 92.58 127.89
N ALA A 633 -114.94 91.25 127.97
CA ALA A 633 -115.86 90.56 128.87
C ALA A 633 -115.23 89.67 129.96
N ILE A 634 -113.93 89.75 130.28
CA ILE A 634 -113.33 88.92 131.37
C ILE A 634 -112.60 89.78 132.42
N SER A 635 -113.08 89.67 133.66
CA SER A 635 -112.93 90.61 134.79
C SER A 635 -111.91 90.18 135.87
N PRO A 636 -111.51 91.09 136.79
CA PRO A 636 -110.24 91.03 137.55
C PRO A 636 -110.08 89.96 138.64
N ASP A 637 -111.11 89.22 139.05
CA ASP A 637 -111.04 88.35 140.23
C ASP A 637 -110.20 87.07 140.03
N LEU A 638 -109.96 86.67 138.78
CA LEU A 638 -109.04 85.57 138.48
C LEU A 638 -107.57 85.93 138.83
N ILE A 639 -107.27 87.23 138.93
CA ILE A 639 -105.95 87.78 139.29
C ILE A 639 -105.65 87.55 140.79
N ALA A 640 -106.67 87.41 141.64
CA ALA A 640 -106.47 87.19 143.08
C ALA A 640 -106.21 85.71 143.44
N ALA A 641 -106.77 84.75 142.70
CA ALA A 641 -106.57 83.32 142.97
C ALA A 641 -105.14 82.84 142.66
N LEU A 642 -104.45 83.50 141.73
CA LEU A 642 -103.04 83.23 141.43
C LEU A 642 -102.06 83.86 142.45
N GLN A 643 -102.53 84.75 143.33
CA GLN A 643 -101.68 85.49 144.29
C GLN A 643 -101.52 84.83 145.68
N ALA A 644 -102.19 83.71 145.99
CA ALA A 644 -102.26 83.19 147.36
C ALA A 644 -101.75 81.75 147.60
N PHE A 645 -101.02 81.14 146.65
CA PHE A 645 -100.34 79.85 146.90
C PHE A 645 -98.82 80.03 146.96
N SER A 646 -98.35 80.46 148.13
CA SER A 646 -97.00 80.16 148.61
C SER A 646 -97.08 78.93 149.51
N ASP A 647 -96.52 77.80 149.12
CA ASP A 647 -95.29 77.36 149.78
C ASP A 647 -94.65 76.15 149.11
N LYS A 648 -93.35 76.08 149.37
CA LYS A 648 -92.35 75.09 148.95
C LYS A 648 -92.88 73.66 148.78
N ASN A 649 -92.59 73.13 147.59
CA ASN A 649 -92.45 71.71 147.26
C ASN A 649 -93.75 70.92 147.18
N LEU A 650 -94.26 70.70 145.96
CA LEU A 650 -94.95 69.44 145.63
C LEU A 650 -95.16 69.20 144.11
N ALA A 651 -94.14 69.39 143.28
CA ALA A 651 -94.13 68.83 141.92
C ALA A 651 -94.01 67.28 141.93
N GLU A 652 -93.64 66.69 143.07
CA GLU A 652 -93.22 65.28 143.13
C GLU A 652 -94.38 64.27 143.24
N LYS A 653 -95.60 64.69 143.58
CA LYS A 653 -96.62 63.72 144.04
C LYS A 653 -98.03 63.83 143.48
N VAL A 654 -98.36 64.86 142.70
CA VAL A 654 -99.76 65.08 142.32
C VAL A 654 -99.90 65.09 140.81
N ALA A 655 -99.87 63.85 140.33
CA ALA A 655 -101.06 63.27 139.72
C ALA A 655 -100.97 63.17 138.18
N GLU A 656 -100.90 61.98 137.58
CA GLU A 656 -101.43 60.66 138.00
C GLU A 656 -102.94 60.64 138.31
N SER A 657 -103.53 61.80 138.54
CA SER A 657 -104.96 62.07 138.60
C SER A 657 -105.16 63.24 137.63
N MET A 658 -105.84 63.16 136.52
CA MET A 658 -106.78 62.17 136.04
C MET A 658 -106.96 62.55 134.56
N ALA A 659 -106.26 61.94 133.60
CA ALA A 659 -106.49 60.61 133.00
C ALA A 659 -107.81 60.41 132.22
N PRO A 660 -109.00 60.96 132.56
CA PRO A 660 -110.21 60.73 131.74
C PRO A 660 -110.67 61.79 130.71
N LEU A 661 -110.33 63.09 130.76
CA LEU A 661 -110.99 64.10 129.87
C LEU A 661 -110.37 64.30 128.47
N ALA A 662 -109.57 63.34 128.02
CA ALA A 662 -108.99 63.25 126.68
C ALA A 662 -110.01 62.90 125.56
N ILE A 663 -111.28 63.36 125.65
CA ILE A 663 -112.37 62.85 124.79
C ILE A 663 -113.05 63.92 123.88
N ILE A 664 -112.80 65.24 124.00
CA ILE A 664 -113.50 66.26 123.15
C ILE A 664 -112.55 67.20 122.37
N GLY A 665 -111.47 66.71 121.75
CA GLY A 665 -110.76 67.62 120.84
C GLY A 665 -109.48 67.18 120.14
N GLY A 666 -108.95 65.97 120.36
CA GLY A 666 -107.84 65.46 119.56
C GLY A 666 -106.51 66.23 119.66
N LYS A 667 -106.31 67.02 120.72
CA LYS A 667 -105.04 67.71 121.03
C LYS A 667 -104.41 67.17 122.32
N SER A 668 -103.08 67.13 122.31
CA SER A 668 -102.22 66.74 123.42
C SER A 668 -102.20 67.83 124.51
N ILE A 669 -102.43 67.46 125.78
CA ILE A 669 -102.56 68.37 126.97
C ILE A 669 -101.37 69.34 127.08
N PHE A 670 -100.19 68.88 126.64
CA PHE A 670 -98.97 69.66 126.65
C PHE A 670 -98.97 70.82 125.64
N GLU A 671 -99.62 70.64 124.47
CA GLU A 671 -99.71 71.70 123.45
C GLU A 671 -100.68 72.81 123.85
N VAL A 672 -101.78 72.47 124.53
CA VAL A 672 -102.76 73.48 124.99
C VAL A 672 -102.11 74.34 126.09
N PHE A 673 -101.34 73.72 126.99
CA PHE A 673 -100.66 74.46 128.05
C PHE A 673 -99.45 75.26 127.53
N SER A 674 -98.70 74.71 126.58
CA SER A 674 -97.58 75.42 125.94
C SER A 674 -98.03 76.60 125.08
N ASN A 675 -99.14 76.50 124.34
CA ASN A 675 -99.59 77.61 123.49
C ASN A 675 -100.17 78.78 124.28
N LEU A 676 -100.71 78.53 125.48
CA LEU A 676 -101.27 79.59 126.32
C LEU A 676 -100.20 80.43 127.03
N LEU A 677 -99.03 79.82 127.27
CA LEU A 677 -97.90 80.42 127.99
C LEU A 677 -96.81 80.99 127.06
N LYS A 678 -97.00 80.90 125.74
CA LYS A 678 -96.08 81.43 124.73
C LYS A 678 -95.99 82.97 124.85
N ASP A 679 -94.77 83.50 124.93
CA ASP A 679 -94.40 84.92 125.03
C ASP A 679 -94.66 85.62 126.39
N THR A 680 -94.82 84.87 127.49
CA THR A 680 -94.85 85.46 128.84
C THR A 680 -93.53 85.25 129.59
N PRO A 681 -93.12 86.15 130.51
CA PRO A 681 -91.86 86.02 131.26
C PRO A 681 -91.79 84.77 132.17
N LEU A 682 -92.91 84.08 132.39
CA LEU A 682 -92.99 82.79 133.10
C LEU A 682 -92.51 81.59 132.27
N GLU A 683 -92.30 81.73 130.95
CA GLU A 683 -91.79 80.65 130.08
C GLU A 683 -90.47 80.06 130.62
N ASN A 684 -89.62 80.89 131.22
CA ASN A 684 -88.30 80.48 131.70
C ASN A 684 -88.32 79.67 133.02
N ILE A 685 -89.40 79.73 133.80
CA ILE A 685 -89.49 78.98 135.08
C ILE A 685 -89.89 77.51 134.83
N LEU A 686 -90.77 77.24 133.86
CA LEU A 686 -91.25 75.89 133.53
C LEU A 686 -90.30 75.05 132.65
N LYS A 687 -89.27 75.66 132.04
CA LYS A 687 -88.17 74.89 131.42
C LYS A 687 -87.08 74.48 132.43
N LYS A 688 -87.05 75.10 133.61
CA LYS A 688 -85.98 74.89 134.61
C LYS A 688 -86.41 74.12 135.85
N LYS A 689 -87.71 74.12 136.13
CA LYS A 689 -88.37 73.16 137.00
C LYS A 689 -89.57 72.61 136.23
N GLY A 690 -89.39 71.45 135.61
CA GLY A 690 -90.25 70.86 134.59
C GLY A 690 -91.49 70.13 135.09
N LYS A 691 -91.56 68.85 134.71
CA LYS A 691 -91.64 67.88 135.79
C LYS A 691 -90.20 67.43 136.02
N GLU A 692 -89.54 67.88 137.07
CA GLU A 692 -90.07 68.66 138.22
C GLU A 692 -89.96 70.16 138.15
#